data_AF-A0A6P3FQ12-F1
#
_entry.id   AF-A0A6P3FQ12-F1
#
_cell.length_a   1.000
_cell.length_b   1.000
_cell.length_c   1.000
_cell.angle_alpha   90.00
_cell.angle_beta   90.00
_cell.angle_gamma   90.00
#
_symmetry.space_group_name_H-M   'P 1'
#
loop_
_entity.id
_entity.type
_entity.pdbx_description
1 polymer ?
#
loop_
_entity_poly.entity_id
_entity_poly.type
_entity_poly.pdbx_seq_one_letter_code
_entity_poly.pdbx_strand_id
1 'polypeptide(L)'
;MTAAAGSAGRTSVPLLLCALLATCGAYVLDDSDGLGREFDGVGAVSGGGATSRLLVNYPEPYRSEILDYLFKPNFGASLQILKVEIGGDGQTTDGTEPSHMHYALDENYFRGYEWWLMKEAKKRNPDIILIGLPWSFPGWLGKGFNWPYVNIQLTAYYVVSWILGAKHYHDLDIDYIGIWNERTFDTSYIKVLRKMLDSQGLQRVKIIASDSLWEPISSFMLRDPELWKVIDVIGAHYPGTRVSRHARMTKKKLWSSEDFSTFNNDVGAGCWGRILNQNYVNGNMTSTIAWNLVASYYEELPYGRCGLMTAQEPWSGHYAVESPVWVSAHTTQFTQPGWYYLQTVGHLAKGGSYVALTDGLGNLTVIVETMSRRHSKCIRPFLPLYNVSAQHATFVLKGSFSEIPELQLWYTKLGEPSERVLFKQLDSLWLLDSNGTFTLELHEDELWTLTTLSTGRKGNYPPPPKSQPFPHVYKDTFNVDYPFFSEAPNFADQTGVFEYYMNPEDRGEHRFTLRQVVNQRPITWAADASSPISIIGDHHWTNLTISCDVYIETPEKGGVFIAGRVNKGGLLVRIAQGVFFWIFTNGLYRVTGDLAGWIVYSSGYVEVKAKQWYTLTLTIKGNLASGKLNGKVLWHNIHVKFPRNGWAAIGTRSFEFAQFDNFHVEVTH
;
A
#
# COMPACT_ATOMS: atom_id res chain seq x y z
N MET A 1 -85.18 -35.22 12.89
CA MET A 1 -85.57 -35.80 11.59
C MET A 1 -85.27 -34.77 10.51
N THR A 2 -84.41 -35.18 9.56
CA THR A 2 -84.36 -34.79 8.14
C THR A 2 -84.64 -33.35 7.69
N ALA A 3 -83.56 -32.71 7.24
CA ALA A 3 -83.32 -32.12 5.91
C ALA A 3 -84.37 -31.23 5.23
N ALA A 4 -83.94 -30.04 4.77
CA ALA A 4 -83.70 -29.76 3.34
C ALA A 4 -83.16 -28.33 3.11
N ALA A 5 -82.46 -28.17 2.01
CA ALA A 5 -81.55 -27.07 1.65
C ALA A 5 -82.20 -25.88 0.93
N GLY A 6 -81.47 -24.76 0.87
CA GLY A 6 -81.78 -23.61 0.01
C GLY A 6 -80.58 -22.71 -0.30
N SER A 7 -80.17 -22.73 -1.57
CA SER A 7 -79.72 -21.62 -2.45
C SER A 7 -78.64 -20.61 -2.01
N ALA A 8 -77.58 -20.49 -2.82
CA ALA A 8 -77.14 -19.18 -3.35
C ALA A 8 -76.24 -19.35 -4.60
N GLY A 9 -76.65 -18.71 -5.69
CA GLY A 9 -75.97 -18.68 -6.98
C GLY A 9 -74.79 -17.71 -7.06
N ARG A 10 -73.85 -18.05 -7.94
CA ARG A 10 -72.64 -17.30 -8.29
C ARG A 10 -72.97 -16.08 -9.15
N THR A 11 -72.38 -14.94 -8.84
CA THR A 11 -72.17 -13.83 -9.76
C THR A 11 -70.70 -13.45 -9.77
N SER A 12 -70.12 -13.44 -10.96
CA SER A 12 -68.74 -13.14 -11.29
C SER A 12 -68.53 -11.63 -11.42
N VAL A 13 -67.55 -11.08 -10.69
CA VAL A 13 -67.04 -9.71 -10.87
C VAL A 13 -65.64 -9.81 -11.49
N PRO A 14 -65.34 -9.11 -12.60
CA PRO A 14 -64.00 -9.12 -13.18
C PRO A 14 -63.09 -8.19 -12.36
N LEU A 15 -62.12 -8.76 -11.65
CA LEU A 15 -60.99 -7.98 -11.13
C LEU A 15 -60.10 -7.60 -12.30
N LEU A 16 -60.10 -6.31 -12.67
CA LEU A 16 -59.03 -5.72 -13.48
C LEU A 16 -57.71 -5.85 -12.70
N LEU A 17 -56.91 -6.85 -13.06
CA LEU A 17 -55.48 -6.86 -12.75
C LEU A 17 -54.83 -5.75 -13.58
N CYS A 18 -54.63 -4.57 -12.99
CA CYS A 18 -53.57 -3.67 -13.45
C CYS A 18 -52.25 -4.36 -13.12
N ALA A 19 -51.74 -5.15 -14.05
CA ALA A 19 -50.34 -5.52 -14.07
C ALA A 19 -49.54 -4.22 -14.25
N LEU A 20 -48.97 -3.72 -13.15
CA LEU A 20 -47.82 -2.83 -13.20
C LEU A 20 -46.68 -3.61 -13.88
N LEU A 21 -46.65 -3.55 -15.21
CA LEU A 21 -45.45 -3.74 -15.99
C LEU A 21 -44.48 -2.66 -15.50
N ALA A 22 -43.55 -3.03 -14.62
CA ALA A 22 -42.40 -2.20 -14.32
C ALA A 22 -41.70 -1.92 -15.65
N THR A 23 -41.81 -0.69 -16.14
CA THR A 23 -41.02 -0.19 -17.26
C THR A 23 -39.55 -0.42 -16.91
N CYS A 24 -38.80 -0.98 -17.84
CA CYS A 24 -37.34 -1.09 -17.75
C CYS A 24 -36.81 0.33 -17.45
N GLY A 25 -36.32 0.53 -16.21
CA GLY A 25 -36.31 1.86 -15.57
C GLY A 25 -35.29 2.81 -16.18
N ALA A 26 -35.72 4.04 -16.47
CA ALA A 26 -34.82 5.13 -16.81
C ALA A 26 -34.11 5.66 -15.54
N TYR A 27 -32.80 5.88 -15.62
CA TYR A 27 -31.95 6.45 -14.59
C TYR A 27 -31.84 7.96 -14.82
N VAL A 28 -32.53 8.74 -14.00
CA VAL A 28 -32.52 10.21 -14.10
C VAL A 28 -31.24 10.74 -13.44
N LEU A 29 -30.51 11.61 -14.15
CA LEU A 29 -29.36 12.35 -13.62
C LEU A 29 -29.75 13.83 -13.52
N ASP A 30 -29.86 14.35 -12.30
CA ASP A 30 -30.44 15.67 -12.03
C ASP A 30 -29.72 16.37 -10.87
N ASP A 31 -29.61 17.69 -10.98
CA ASP A 31 -29.08 18.59 -9.97
C ASP A 31 -30.11 19.60 -9.45
N SER A 32 -31.36 19.56 -9.92
CA SER A 32 -32.40 20.53 -9.53
C SER A 32 -32.72 20.54 -8.03
N ASP A 33 -32.65 19.38 -7.38
CA ASP A 33 -32.88 19.20 -5.93
C ASP A 33 -31.58 19.32 -5.10
N GLY A 34 -30.52 19.82 -5.73
CA GLY A 34 -29.20 20.03 -5.15
C GLY A 34 -28.27 18.83 -5.31
N LEU A 35 -27.08 18.97 -4.72
CA LEU A 35 -25.97 18.03 -4.89
C LEU A 35 -25.86 17.06 -3.70
N GLY A 36 -25.12 15.98 -3.93
CA GLY A 36 -24.69 15.03 -2.91
C GLY A 36 -23.48 15.55 -2.12
N ARG A 37 -22.58 14.64 -1.72
CA ARG A 37 -21.36 15.06 -1.00
C ARG A 37 -20.25 15.47 -1.98
N GLU A 38 -19.39 16.33 -1.49
CA GLU A 38 -18.11 16.65 -2.12
C GLU A 38 -17.23 15.40 -2.22
N PHE A 39 -16.68 15.14 -3.40
CA PHE A 39 -15.70 14.11 -3.68
C PHE A 39 -14.31 14.58 -3.24
N ASP A 40 -13.62 13.71 -2.52
CA ASP A 40 -12.35 14.04 -1.85
C ASP A 40 -11.12 13.43 -2.55
N GLY A 41 -11.33 12.55 -3.53
CA GLY A 41 -10.27 12.00 -4.36
C GLY A 41 -10.09 10.49 -4.24
N VAL A 42 -9.34 9.93 -5.19
CA VAL A 42 -8.87 8.53 -5.19
C VAL A 42 -7.36 8.52 -5.02
N GLY A 43 -6.87 7.61 -4.17
CA GLY A 43 -5.46 7.52 -3.85
C GLY A 43 -4.91 6.12 -3.71
N ALA A 44 -3.63 6.05 -3.37
CA ALA A 44 -2.98 4.83 -2.95
C ALA A 44 -1.92 5.05 -1.86
N VAL A 45 -1.56 3.98 -1.17
CA VAL A 45 -0.60 3.96 -0.06
C VAL A 45 0.78 3.51 -0.54
N SER A 46 1.82 4.28 -0.23
CA SER A 46 3.20 3.79 -0.19
C SER A 46 3.59 3.55 1.27
N GLY A 47 3.95 2.31 1.60
CA GLY A 47 4.35 1.89 2.94
C GLY A 47 3.33 0.96 3.60
N GLY A 48 3.44 0.78 4.91
CA GLY A 48 2.74 -0.28 5.63
C GLY A 48 2.93 -1.67 5.02
N GLY A 49 4.10 -2.09 4.55
CA GLY A 49 5.45 -1.59 4.86
C GLY A 49 6.41 -1.90 3.73
N ALA A 50 7.31 -0.98 3.44
CA ALA A 50 8.35 -1.12 2.43
C ALA A 50 7.90 -1.46 1.01
N THR A 51 6.68 -1.07 0.65
CA THR A 51 6.04 -1.46 -0.62
C THR A 51 6.70 -0.82 -1.85
N SER A 52 7.44 0.29 -1.65
CA SER A 52 8.15 1.02 -2.72
C SER A 52 9.66 0.73 -2.73
N ARG A 53 10.13 -0.27 -1.96
CA ARG A 53 11.56 -0.50 -1.68
C ARG A 53 12.42 -0.71 -2.93
N LEU A 54 11.92 -1.44 -3.92
CA LEU A 54 12.63 -1.81 -5.15
C LEU A 54 12.41 -0.80 -6.29
N LEU A 55 11.56 0.22 -6.11
CA LEU A 55 11.31 1.22 -7.15
C LEU A 55 12.50 2.18 -7.30
N VAL A 56 13.14 2.50 -6.18
CA VAL A 56 14.12 3.59 -6.05
C VAL A 56 15.34 3.42 -6.94
N ASN A 57 15.75 2.18 -7.19
CA ASN A 57 16.93 1.81 -7.98
C ASN A 57 16.59 1.31 -9.39
N TYR A 58 15.36 1.50 -9.88
CA TYR A 58 15.08 1.31 -11.30
C TYR A 58 15.95 2.27 -12.14
N PRO A 59 16.51 1.79 -13.26
CA PRO A 59 17.19 2.67 -14.19
C PRO A 59 16.20 3.59 -14.90
N GLU A 60 16.66 4.78 -15.27
CA GLU A 60 15.94 5.63 -16.22
C GLU A 60 16.03 5.02 -17.63
N PRO A 61 14.98 5.20 -18.48
CA PRO A 61 13.79 6.03 -18.26
C PRO A 61 12.68 5.34 -17.45
N TYR A 62 12.78 4.04 -17.18
CA TYR A 62 11.66 3.24 -16.68
C TYR A 62 11.15 3.70 -15.31
N ARG A 63 12.04 4.13 -14.42
CA ARG A 63 11.62 4.69 -13.12
C ARG A 63 10.71 5.91 -13.30
N SER A 64 11.08 6.85 -14.16
CA SER A 64 10.25 8.01 -14.48
C SER A 64 8.96 7.64 -15.22
N GLU A 65 8.98 6.62 -16.09
CA GLU A 65 7.78 6.11 -16.79
C GLU A 65 6.77 5.51 -15.82
N ILE A 66 7.22 4.71 -14.84
CA ILE A 66 6.38 4.16 -13.77
C ILE A 66 5.70 5.30 -12.99
N LEU A 67 6.47 6.31 -12.58
CA LEU A 67 5.95 7.47 -11.86
C LEU A 67 4.94 8.28 -12.71
N ASP A 68 5.13 8.34 -14.02
CA ASP A 68 4.16 8.94 -14.94
C ASP A 68 2.85 8.14 -14.97
N TYR A 69 2.90 6.81 -15.03
CA TYR A 69 1.68 5.98 -14.97
C TYR A 69 0.90 6.15 -13.65
N LEU A 70 1.58 6.45 -12.55
CA LEU A 70 0.95 6.64 -11.25
C LEU A 70 0.38 8.06 -11.06
N PHE A 71 1.18 9.09 -11.35
CA PHE A 71 0.90 10.46 -10.89
C PHE A 71 0.67 11.48 -11.99
N LYS A 72 1.09 11.23 -13.23
CA LYS A 72 0.95 12.23 -14.30
C LYS A 72 -0.53 12.42 -14.65
N PRO A 73 -1.07 13.63 -14.56
CA PRO A 73 -2.46 13.90 -14.93
C PRO A 73 -2.73 13.52 -16.39
N ASN A 74 -3.94 13.03 -16.66
CA ASN A 74 -4.39 12.65 -18.01
C ASN A 74 -3.40 11.68 -18.69
N PHE A 75 -2.94 10.66 -17.96
CA PHE A 75 -2.00 9.66 -18.50
C PHE A 75 -2.32 8.24 -18.06
N GLY A 76 -2.08 7.90 -16.80
CA GLY A 76 -2.36 6.58 -16.23
C GLY A 76 -3.41 6.68 -15.12
N ALA A 77 -3.07 6.11 -13.96
CA ALA A 77 -3.88 6.15 -12.75
C ALA A 77 -4.15 7.58 -12.26
N SER A 78 -3.29 8.55 -12.62
CA SER A 78 -3.50 10.00 -12.40
C SER A 78 -3.96 10.32 -10.97
N LEU A 79 -3.32 9.69 -9.98
CA LEU A 79 -3.80 9.69 -8.59
C LEU A 79 -3.90 11.10 -8.00
N GLN A 80 -4.95 11.30 -7.20
CA GLN A 80 -5.27 12.57 -6.57
C GLN A 80 -4.78 12.63 -5.11
N ILE A 81 -4.55 11.48 -4.49
CA ILE A 81 -4.04 11.35 -3.12
C ILE A 81 -2.86 10.37 -3.10
N LEU A 82 -1.78 10.75 -2.42
CA LEU A 82 -0.70 9.87 -2.01
C LEU A 82 -0.64 9.82 -0.47
N LYS A 83 -0.86 8.64 0.09
CA LYS A 83 -0.68 8.37 1.53
C LYS A 83 0.65 7.64 1.73
N VAL A 84 1.49 8.11 2.65
CA VAL A 84 2.79 7.52 2.95
C VAL A 84 2.90 7.08 4.41
N GLU A 85 3.66 6.02 4.65
CA GLU A 85 4.08 5.65 6.00
C GLU A 85 5.02 6.72 6.58
N ILE A 86 4.80 7.07 7.85
CA ILE A 86 5.80 7.73 8.69
C ILE A 86 6.63 6.62 9.32
N GLY A 87 7.78 6.33 8.72
CA GLY A 87 8.68 5.24 9.15
C GLY A 87 8.98 5.28 10.64
N GLY A 88 9.00 4.11 11.27
CA GLY A 88 9.13 3.95 12.72
C GLY A 88 10.12 2.89 13.16
N ASP A 89 11.01 2.45 12.26
CA ASP A 89 12.05 1.43 12.44
C ASP A 89 11.55 -0.01 12.66
N GLY A 90 10.23 -0.21 12.76
CA GLY A 90 9.59 -1.52 12.93
C GLY A 90 9.10 -2.11 11.62
N GLN A 91 8.84 -3.42 11.62
CA GLN A 91 8.23 -4.16 10.52
C GLN A 91 6.76 -3.79 10.37
N THR A 92 6.34 -3.42 9.16
CA THR A 92 5.01 -2.87 8.89
C THR A 92 4.23 -3.51 7.74
N THR A 93 4.76 -4.52 7.04
CA THR A 93 4.09 -5.69 6.41
C THR A 93 5.09 -6.47 5.54
N ASP A 94 5.83 -5.79 4.67
CA ASP A 94 6.81 -6.38 3.72
C ASP A 94 8.26 -5.94 4.00
N GLY A 95 8.45 -5.12 5.03
CA GLY A 95 9.75 -4.63 5.46
C GLY A 95 9.62 -3.60 6.58
N THR A 96 10.77 -3.09 7.03
CA THR A 96 10.85 -1.93 7.92
C THR A 96 11.03 -0.65 7.10
N GLU A 97 10.58 0.49 7.65
CA GLU A 97 10.87 1.81 7.09
C GLU A 97 11.58 2.71 8.11
N PRO A 98 12.64 3.43 7.69
CA PRO A 98 13.49 4.17 8.60
C PRO A 98 12.78 5.42 9.14
N SER A 99 12.88 5.62 10.45
CA SER A 99 12.37 6.79 11.13
C SER A 99 13.26 8.01 10.90
N HIS A 100 12.66 9.20 10.91
CA HIS A 100 13.40 10.46 11.01
C HIS A 100 14.07 10.67 12.37
N MET A 101 13.75 9.87 13.40
CA MET A 101 14.36 9.94 14.73
C MET A 101 14.64 8.55 15.33
N HIS A 102 15.72 7.88 14.92
CA HIS A 102 16.10 6.58 15.48
C HIS A 102 16.32 6.63 17.00
N TYR A 103 16.82 7.76 17.49
CA TYR A 103 17.10 8.01 18.92
C TYR A 103 16.53 9.35 19.37
N ALA A 104 16.49 9.58 20.68
CA ALA A 104 15.85 10.76 21.29
C ALA A 104 16.40 12.12 20.85
N LEU A 105 17.64 12.19 20.37
CA LEU A 105 18.32 13.42 19.93
C LEU A 105 18.73 13.35 18.45
N ASP A 106 18.26 12.34 17.73
CA ASP A 106 18.51 12.16 16.29
C ASP A 106 17.37 12.79 15.49
N GLU A 107 17.71 13.57 14.47
CA GLU A 107 16.78 14.08 13.48
C GLU A 107 17.43 14.00 12.09
N ASN A 108 16.82 13.23 11.18
CA ASN A 108 17.25 13.14 9.80
C ASN A 108 16.04 12.97 8.87
N TYR A 109 15.82 13.99 8.03
CA TYR A 109 14.69 14.04 7.11
C TYR A 109 15.04 13.57 5.70
N PHE A 110 16.12 12.79 5.54
CA PHE A 110 16.61 12.31 4.24
C PHE A 110 16.71 10.77 4.17
N ARG A 111 16.21 10.06 5.19
CA ARG A 111 16.15 8.59 5.20
C ARG A 111 14.99 8.05 4.38
N GLY A 112 15.15 6.83 3.90
CA GLY A 112 14.13 6.10 3.15
C GLY A 112 13.83 6.76 1.81
N TYR A 113 12.61 6.57 1.31
CA TYR A 113 12.22 6.96 -0.05
C TYR A 113 10.91 7.73 -0.13
N GLU A 114 10.15 7.83 0.96
CA GLU A 114 8.86 8.52 0.93
C GLU A 114 9.00 10.02 0.66
N TRP A 115 10.06 10.65 1.14
CA TRP A 115 10.40 12.04 0.78
C TRP A 115 10.61 12.21 -0.74
N TRP A 116 11.34 11.29 -1.36
CA TRP A 116 11.57 11.28 -2.79
C TRP A 116 10.27 11.05 -3.56
N LEU A 117 9.48 10.06 -3.14
CA LEU A 117 8.24 9.69 -3.81
C LEU A 117 7.22 10.83 -3.78
N MET A 118 7.05 11.49 -2.63
CA MET A 118 6.18 12.67 -2.50
C MET A 118 6.64 13.82 -3.41
N LYS A 119 7.96 14.07 -3.52
CA LYS A 119 8.50 15.08 -4.44
C LYS A 119 8.23 14.72 -5.91
N GLU A 120 8.44 13.46 -6.29
CA GLU A 120 8.19 12.99 -7.67
C GLU A 120 6.71 13.03 -8.04
N ALA A 121 5.82 12.77 -7.07
CA ALA A 121 4.38 12.91 -7.23
C ALA A 121 3.98 14.39 -7.40
N LYS A 122 4.42 15.28 -6.49
CA LYS A 122 4.15 16.73 -6.56
C LYS A 122 4.71 17.37 -7.83
N LYS A 123 5.86 16.90 -8.33
CA LYS A 123 6.44 17.38 -9.60
C LYS A 123 5.53 17.10 -10.80
N ARG A 124 4.78 16.01 -10.78
CA ARG A 124 3.85 15.61 -11.85
C ARG A 124 2.45 16.19 -11.66
N ASN A 125 1.98 16.18 -10.42
CA ASN A 125 0.70 16.73 -10.01
C ASN A 125 0.90 17.63 -8.78
N PRO A 126 1.09 18.95 -8.96
CA PRO A 126 1.25 19.89 -7.86
C PRO A 126 0.07 19.91 -6.89
N ASP A 127 -1.12 19.54 -7.34
CA ASP A 127 -2.36 19.52 -6.56
C ASP A 127 -2.61 18.19 -5.83
N ILE A 128 -1.69 17.22 -5.92
CA ILE A 128 -1.84 15.94 -5.23
C ILE A 128 -1.93 16.16 -3.71
N ILE A 129 -2.88 15.49 -3.07
CA ILE A 129 -3.08 15.53 -1.62
C ILE A 129 -2.08 14.57 -0.95
N LEU A 130 -1.36 15.03 0.07
CA LEU A 130 -0.36 14.25 0.80
C LEU A 130 -0.85 13.90 2.21
N ILE A 131 -0.75 12.62 2.56
CA ILE A 131 -1.18 12.09 3.88
C ILE A 131 -0.01 11.35 4.54
N GLY A 132 0.27 11.64 5.80
CA GLY A 132 1.19 10.86 6.63
C GLY A 132 0.45 10.01 7.67
N LEU A 133 0.88 8.77 7.90
CA LEU A 133 0.36 7.91 8.97
C LEU A 133 1.48 7.04 9.57
N PRO A 134 1.66 6.99 10.90
CA PRO A 134 2.58 6.04 11.53
C PRO A 134 1.98 4.64 11.64
N TRP A 135 2.77 3.61 11.29
CA TRP A 135 2.48 2.21 11.63
C TRP A 135 3.22 1.78 12.90
N SER A 136 4.53 2.05 12.96
CA SER A 136 5.39 1.78 14.11
C SER A 136 5.98 3.08 14.67
N PHE A 137 6.68 3.01 15.81
CA PHE A 137 7.40 4.15 16.37
C PHE A 137 8.76 3.72 16.93
N PRO A 138 9.79 4.57 16.91
CA PRO A 138 11.05 4.29 17.59
C PRO A 138 10.86 3.97 19.08
N GLY A 139 11.57 2.96 19.59
CA GLY A 139 11.31 2.43 20.93
C GLY A 139 11.54 3.44 22.07
N TRP A 140 12.37 4.46 21.85
CA TRP A 140 12.73 5.45 22.87
C TRP A 140 11.54 6.33 23.27
N LEU A 141 10.55 6.48 22.39
CA LEU A 141 9.30 7.21 22.63
C LEU A 141 8.44 6.54 23.71
N GLY A 142 8.53 5.22 23.83
CA GLY A 142 7.75 4.42 24.77
C GLY A 142 8.25 4.46 26.22
N LYS A 143 9.40 5.12 26.48
CA LYS A 143 10.00 5.28 27.82
C LYS A 143 10.06 3.97 28.64
N GLY A 144 10.45 2.88 27.98
CA GLY A 144 10.55 1.54 28.58
C GLY A 144 9.34 0.63 28.34
N PHE A 145 8.26 1.13 27.74
CA PHE A 145 7.09 0.36 27.36
C PHE A 145 6.93 0.27 25.84
N ASN A 146 6.27 -0.77 25.36
CA ASN A 146 5.86 -0.92 23.96
C ASN A 146 4.51 -0.20 23.71
N TRP A 147 4.45 1.11 23.99
CA TRP A 147 3.21 1.88 23.89
C TRP A 147 3.48 3.37 23.59
N PRO A 148 2.88 3.96 22.53
CA PRO A 148 3.21 5.32 22.11
C PRO A 148 2.53 6.40 22.94
N TYR A 149 1.51 6.08 23.74
CA TYR A 149 0.78 7.08 24.52
C TYR A 149 1.28 7.20 25.98
N VAL A 150 2.45 6.66 26.30
CA VAL A 150 3.09 6.84 27.62
C VAL A 150 3.37 8.32 27.88
N ASN A 151 3.85 9.03 26.85
CA ASN A 151 3.98 10.48 26.86
C ASN A 151 3.42 11.07 25.56
N ILE A 152 2.13 11.42 25.60
CA ILE A 152 1.40 11.93 24.43
C ILE A 152 1.99 13.23 23.84
N GLN A 153 2.64 14.07 24.66
CA GLN A 153 3.29 15.28 24.16
C GLN A 153 4.55 14.94 23.35
N LEU A 154 5.33 13.97 23.83
CA LEU A 154 6.54 13.52 23.15
C LEU A 154 6.21 12.84 21.82
N THR A 155 5.18 12.00 21.79
CA THR A 155 4.73 11.34 20.55
C THR A 155 4.14 12.35 19.57
N ALA A 156 3.36 13.34 20.05
CA ALA A 156 2.88 14.42 19.19
C ALA A 156 4.04 15.27 18.64
N TYR A 157 5.07 15.55 19.46
CA TYR A 157 6.29 16.22 19.00
C TYR A 157 6.96 15.43 17.87
N TYR A 158 7.19 14.13 18.05
CA TYR A 158 7.78 13.25 17.03
C TYR A 158 7.03 13.34 15.68
N VAL A 159 5.70 13.22 15.71
CA VAL A 159 4.88 13.28 14.50
C VAL A 159 4.88 14.68 13.87
N VAL A 160 4.79 15.74 14.68
CA VAL A 160 4.80 17.12 14.16
C VAL A 160 6.17 17.50 13.60
N SER A 161 7.27 17.02 14.18
CA SER A 161 8.62 17.20 13.63
C SER A 161 8.74 16.62 12.22
N TRP A 162 8.13 15.45 11.95
CA TRP A 162 8.06 14.88 10.59
C TRP A 162 7.38 15.83 9.60
N ILE A 163 6.23 16.40 9.98
CA ILE A 163 5.48 17.34 9.13
C ILE A 163 6.27 18.62 8.87
N LEU A 164 6.93 19.16 9.90
CA LEU A 164 7.80 20.34 9.77
C LEU A 164 9.00 20.04 8.88
N GLY A 165 9.61 18.86 9.02
CA GLY A 165 10.71 18.41 8.18
C GLY A 165 10.32 18.25 6.71
N ALA A 166 9.11 17.73 6.44
CA ALA A 166 8.55 17.66 5.10
C ALA A 166 8.57 19.03 4.40
N LYS A 167 8.11 20.08 5.11
CA LYS A 167 8.09 21.43 4.56
C LYS A 167 9.49 22.04 4.48
N HIS A 168 10.28 21.96 5.54
CA HIS A 168 11.55 22.67 5.64
C HIS A 168 12.61 22.14 4.68
N TYR A 169 12.69 20.80 4.51
CA TYR A 169 13.75 20.16 3.73
C TYR A 169 13.32 19.77 2.31
N HIS A 170 12.01 19.63 2.06
CA HIS A 170 11.50 19.13 0.78
C HIS A 170 10.42 20.01 0.14
N ASP A 171 10.05 21.12 0.78
CA ASP A 171 8.95 22.00 0.36
C ASP A 171 7.60 21.26 0.19
N LEU A 172 7.37 20.23 1.00
CA LEU A 172 6.16 19.42 0.96
C LEU A 172 5.15 19.91 1.99
N ASP A 173 3.97 20.29 1.51
CA ASP A 173 2.83 20.56 2.37
C ASP A 173 2.04 19.28 2.59
N ILE A 174 2.15 18.71 3.79
CA ILE A 174 1.30 17.60 4.25
C ILE A 174 -0.12 18.14 4.51
N ASP A 175 -1.13 17.47 3.98
CA ASP A 175 -2.53 17.89 4.07
C ASP A 175 -3.26 17.19 5.21
N TYR A 176 -2.98 15.91 5.43
CA TYR A 176 -3.59 15.10 6.48
C TYR A 176 -2.56 14.35 7.31
N ILE A 177 -2.84 14.21 8.60
CA ILE A 177 -2.10 13.36 9.53
C ILE A 177 -3.03 12.35 10.21
N GLY A 178 -2.61 11.09 10.21
CA GLY A 178 -3.28 9.99 10.89
C GLY A 178 -2.79 9.77 12.33
N ILE A 179 -3.33 8.74 12.99
CA ILE A 179 -3.09 8.48 14.42
C ILE A 179 -2.08 7.35 14.64
N TRP A 180 -2.52 6.11 14.48
CA TRP A 180 -1.70 4.91 14.58
C TRP A 180 -2.39 3.77 13.85
N ASN A 181 -1.78 3.31 12.75
CA ASN A 181 -2.44 2.42 11.79
C ASN A 181 -2.98 1.13 12.40
N GLU A 182 -4.27 0.85 12.24
CA GLU A 182 -4.96 -0.36 12.72
C GLU A 182 -4.68 -0.68 14.20
N ARG A 183 -4.44 0.35 15.02
CA ARG A 183 -4.20 0.23 16.46
C ARG A 183 -5.15 1.13 17.23
N THR A 184 -5.15 0.95 18.55
CA THR A 184 -5.99 1.76 19.44
C THR A 184 -5.55 3.22 19.37
N PHE A 185 -6.52 4.13 19.32
CA PHE A 185 -6.27 5.57 19.47
C PHE A 185 -6.40 6.01 20.93
N ASP A 186 -5.78 7.14 21.27
CA ASP A 186 -6.00 7.83 22.54
C ASP A 186 -6.62 9.21 22.28
N THR A 187 -7.77 9.51 22.89
CA THR A 187 -8.48 10.77 22.64
C THR A 187 -7.73 12.00 23.15
N SER A 188 -6.95 11.85 24.22
CA SER A 188 -6.10 12.91 24.75
C SER A 188 -4.93 13.17 23.82
N TYR A 189 -4.33 12.12 23.25
CA TYR A 189 -3.32 12.25 22.20
C TYR A 189 -3.84 13.03 21.00
N ILE A 190 -5.03 12.68 20.46
CA ILE A 190 -5.60 13.39 19.29
C ILE A 190 -5.76 14.90 19.58
N LYS A 191 -6.26 15.25 20.77
CA LYS A 191 -6.41 16.66 21.19
C LYS A 191 -5.07 17.36 21.37
N VAL A 192 -4.07 16.66 21.92
CA VAL A 192 -2.69 17.19 22.08
C VAL A 192 -2.02 17.37 20.72
N LEU A 193 -2.22 16.45 19.78
CA LEU A 193 -1.72 16.54 18.41
C LEU A 193 -2.25 17.79 17.71
N ARG A 194 -3.58 18.03 17.77
CA ARG A 194 -4.18 19.26 17.24
C ARG A 194 -3.56 20.51 17.86
N LYS A 195 -3.45 20.56 19.19
CA LYS A 195 -2.84 21.69 19.90
C LYS A 195 -1.39 21.92 19.48
N MET A 196 -0.61 20.85 19.31
CA MET A 196 0.78 20.91 18.88
C MET A 196 0.89 21.47 17.46
N LEU A 197 0.10 20.94 16.51
CA LEU A 197 0.03 21.45 15.14
C LEU A 197 -0.29 22.95 15.11
N ASP A 198 -1.31 23.39 15.85
CA ASP A 198 -1.70 24.80 15.89
C ASP A 198 -0.60 25.68 16.50
N SER A 199 0.10 25.20 17.54
CA SER A 199 1.21 25.93 18.16
C SER A 199 2.42 26.09 17.25
N GLN A 200 2.58 25.19 16.26
CA GLN A 200 3.65 25.21 15.27
C GLN A 200 3.22 25.88 13.95
N GLY A 201 2.04 26.53 13.90
CA GLY A 201 1.56 27.21 12.69
C GLY A 201 1.02 26.26 11.60
N LEU A 202 0.67 25.03 11.97
CA LEU A 202 0.16 23.98 11.06
C LEU A 202 -1.37 23.84 11.16
N GLN A 203 -2.10 24.95 11.32
CA GLN A 203 -3.57 24.93 11.43
C GLN A 203 -4.24 24.34 10.18
N ARG A 204 -3.57 24.40 9.02
CA ARG A 204 -4.06 23.84 7.75
C ARG A 204 -4.13 22.31 7.74
N VAL A 205 -3.25 21.65 8.49
CA VAL A 205 -3.09 20.19 8.45
C VAL A 205 -4.30 19.57 9.14
N LYS A 206 -5.02 18.69 8.46
CA LYS A 206 -6.25 18.05 8.96
C LYS A 206 -5.94 16.73 9.66
N ILE A 207 -6.79 16.32 10.60
CA ILE A 207 -6.66 15.02 11.29
C ILE A 207 -7.66 14.03 10.72
N ILE A 208 -7.14 12.89 10.24
CA ILE A 208 -7.93 11.69 9.90
C ILE A 208 -7.82 10.69 11.05
N ALA A 209 -8.95 10.13 11.48
CA ALA A 209 -8.95 9.12 12.54
C ALA A 209 -9.97 7.99 12.29
N SER A 210 -9.73 6.76 12.74
CA SER A 210 -8.51 6.28 13.41
C SER A 210 -7.70 5.31 12.55
N ASP A 211 -7.94 5.27 11.23
CA ASP A 211 -7.32 4.30 10.30
C ASP A 211 -7.46 2.86 10.82
N SER A 212 -8.71 2.53 11.17
CA SER A 212 -9.10 1.22 11.72
C SER A 212 -10.58 0.96 11.37
N LEU A 213 -11.36 0.35 12.26
CA LEU A 213 -12.80 0.18 12.06
C LEU A 213 -13.57 1.50 12.31
N TRP A 214 -14.82 1.56 11.84
CA TRP A 214 -15.72 2.70 12.11
C TRP A 214 -15.92 3.00 13.61
N GLU A 215 -15.80 1.98 14.45
CA GLU A 215 -15.91 2.08 15.90
C GLU A 215 -14.58 1.69 16.56
N PRO A 216 -14.23 2.27 17.72
CA PRO A 216 -15.08 3.14 18.54
C PRO A 216 -14.99 4.64 18.23
N ILE A 217 -14.20 5.08 17.25
CA ILE A 217 -13.97 6.53 17.02
C ILE A 217 -15.27 7.31 16.77
N SER A 218 -16.18 6.74 15.97
CA SER A 218 -17.45 7.40 15.64
C SER A 218 -18.32 7.65 16.87
N SER A 219 -18.48 6.65 17.73
CA SER A 219 -19.27 6.80 18.96
C SER A 219 -18.61 7.73 19.99
N PHE A 220 -17.28 7.77 20.05
CA PHE A 220 -16.54 8.70 20.91
C PHE A 220 -16.75 10.15 20.46
N MET A 221 -16.67 10.45 19.16
CA MET A 221 -16.92 11.80 18.65
C MET A 221 -18.34 12.30 18.96
N LEU A 222 -19.36 11.43 18.94
CA LEU A 222 -20.72 11.84 19.30
C LEU A 222 -20.89 12.18 20.78
N ARG A 223 -19.98 11.72 21.66
CA ARG A 223 -20.02 11.93 23.11
C ARG A 223 -19.07 13.03 23.58
N ASP A 224 -18.09 13.38 22.76
CA ASP A 224 -17.02 14.32 23.10
C ASP A 224 -16.94 15.41 22.00
N PRO A 225 -17.61 16.57 22.21
CA PRO A 225 -17.61 17.66 21.23
C PRO A 225 -16.21 18.21 20.92
N GLU A 226 -15.28 18.19 21.88
CA GLU A 226 -13.91 18.62 21.66
C GLU A 226 -13.17 17.64 20.76
N LEU A 227 -13.37 16.33 20.95
CA LEU A 227 -12.83 15.33 20.02
C LEU A 227 -13.45 15.47 18.62
N TRP A 228 -14.76 15.67 18.54
CA TRP A 228 -15.44 15.88 17.26
C TRP A 228 -14.91 17.11 16.51
N LYS A 229 -14.58 18.19 17.23
CA LYS A 229 -14.07 19.43 16.66
C LYS A 229 -12.69 19.26 16.01
N VAL A 230 -11.80 18.47 16.61
CA VAL A 230 -10.41 18.34 16.16
C VAL A 230 -10.17 17.30 15.07
N ILE A 231 -11.13 16.40 14.82
CA ILE A 231 -11.06 15.38 13.76
C ILE A 231 -11.84 15.88 12.54
N ASP A 232 -11.20 15.88 11.37
CA ASP A 232 -11.80 16.34 10.12
C ASP A 232 -12.46 15.22 9.32
N VAL A 233 -11.85 14.03 9.35
CA VAL A 233 -12.25 12.86 8.54
C VAL A 233 -12.29 11.61 9.42
N ILE A 234 -13.30 10.77 9.21
CA ILE A 234 -13.30 9.39 9.72
C ILE A 234 -12.75 8.46 8.63
N GLY A 235 -11.53 7.96 8.84
CA GLY A 235 -10.88 6.98 7.97
C GLY A 235 -11.09 5.57 8.50
N ALA A 236 -11.73 4.72 7.70
CA ALA A 236 -11.95 3.31 8.03
C ALA A 236 -11.31 2.38 7.00
N HIS A 237 -10.89 1.20 7.45
CA HIS A 237 -10.18 0.21 6.65
C HIS A 237 -11.10 -0.94 6.23
N TYR A 238 -10.96 -1.38 4.97
CA TYR A 238 -11.70 -2.50 4.37
C TYR A 238 -13.21 -2.53 4.73
N PRO A 239 -13.95 -1.40 4.56
CA PRO A 239 -15.31 -1.24 5.07
C PRO A 239 -16.35 -2.11 4.36
N GLY A 240 -15.98 -2.77 3.27
CA GLY A 240 -16.89 -3.58 2.46
C GLY A 240 -18.05 -2.75 1.91
N THR A 241 -17.78 -1.51 1.51
CA THR A 241 -18.76 -0.51 1.06
C THR A 241 -19.78 -0.06 2.12
N ARG A 242 -19.64 -0.48 3.39
CA ARG A 242 -20.62 -0.18 4.45
C ARG A 242 -20.07 0.82 5.45
N VAL A 243 -20.97 1.53 6.12
CA VAL A 243 -20.65 2.51 7.15
C VAL A 243 -21.50 2.28 8.40
N SER A 244 -20.95 2.55 9.59
CA SER A 244 -21.71 2.45 10.84
C SER A 244 -22.75 3.57 11.00
N ARG A 245 -23.76 3.33 11.84
CA ARG A 245 -24.78 4.34 12.17
C ARG A 245 -24.16 5.58 12.80
N HIS A 246 -23.24 5.42 13.76
CA HIS A 246 -22.63 6.57 14.44
C HIS A 246 -21.78 7.39 13.48
N ALA A 247 -21.01 6.76 12.59
CA ALA A 247 -20.22 7.45 11.57
C ALA A 247 -21.11 8.38 10.72
N ARG A 248 -22.26 7.89 10.24
CA ARG A 248 -23.25 8.72 9.51
C ARG A 248 -23.78 9.89 10.34
N MET A 249 -23.99 9.68 11.64
CA MET A 249 -24.50 10.71 12.56
C MET A 249 -23.48 11.80 12.85
N THR A 250 -22.17 11.52 12.76
CA THR A 250 -21.13 12.54 12.98
C THR A 250 -21.13 13.66 11.94
N LYS A 251 -21.71 13.40 10.75
CA LYS A 251 -21.70 14.29 9.57
C LYS A 251 -20.31 14.67 9.06
N LYS A 252 -19.24 13.99 9.52
CA LYS A 252 -17.89 14.14 8.99
C LYS A 252 -17.77 13.56 7.58
N LYS A 253 -16.68 13.91 6.89
CA LYS A 253 -16.20 13.18 5.72
C LYS A 253 -15.85 11.76 6.15
N LEU A 254 -16.16 10.81 5.29
CA LEU A 254 -16.00 9.37 5.57
C LEU A 254 -15.17 8.80 4.44
N TRP A 255 -14.02 8.22 4.74
CA TRP A 255 -13.13 7.68 3.72
C TRP A 255 -12.90 6.19 3.96
N SER A 256 -12.79 5.43 2.87
CA SER A 256 -12.10 4.15 2.91
C SER A 256 -10.60 4.47 2.84
N SER A 257 -9.97 4.69 4.00
CA SER A 257 -8.59 5.20 4.09
C SER A 257 -7.52 4.11 3.86
N GLU A 258 -7.97 2.87 3.74
CA GLU A 258 -7.22 1.73 3.21
C GLU A 258 -8.20 0.67 2.68
N ASP A 259 -8.04 0.29 1.41
CA ASP A 259 -8.85 -0.73 0.73
C ASP A 259 -8.02 -1.48 -0.34
N PHE A 260 -8.65 -2.26 -1.21
CA PHE A 260 -8.00 -3.04 -2.27
C PHE A 260 -7.19 -4.25 -1.74
N SER A 261 -5.89 -4.11 -1.48
CA SER A 261 -4.97 -5.16 -0.97
C SER A 261 -5.09 -6.51 -1.69
N THR A 262 -5.47 -6.49 -2.97
CA THR A 262 -5.80 -7.68 -3.75
C THR A 262 -4.83 -7.80 -4.91
N PHE A 263 -4.45 -9.04 -5.26
CA PHE A 263 -3.54 -9.30 -6.36
C PHE A 263 -4.01 -8.59 -7.64
N ASN A 264 -3.09 -7.90 -8.30
CA ASN A 264 -3.39 -6.89 -9.32
C ASN A 264 -3.73 -7.42 -10.73
N ASN A 265 -4.34 -8.61 -10.79
CA ASN A 265 -4.92 -9.15 -12.01
C ASN A 265 -6.32 -8.55 -12.28
N ASP A 266 -7.02 -9.08 -13.29
CA ASP A 266 -8.37 -8.61 -13.64
C ASP A 266 -9.41 -8.82 -12.52
N VAL A 267 -9.21 -9.78 -11.60
CA VAL A 267 -10.07 -9.93 -10.40
C VAL A 267 -9.82 -8.81 -9.39
N GLY A 268 -8.55 -8.44 -9.17
CA GLY A 268 -8.19 -7.27 -8.39
C GLY A 268 -8.72 -5.98 -9.01
N ALA A 269 -8.58 -5.82 -10.31
CA ALA A 269 -9.12 -4.68 -11.05
C ALA A 269 -10.65 -4.59 -10.94
N GLY A 270 -11.36 -5.71 -11.02
CA GLY A 270 -12.81 -5.74 -10.82
C GLY A 270 -13.22 -5.45 -9.38
N CYS A 271 -12.44 -5.91 -8.39
CA CYS A 271 -12.60 -5.51 -6.99
C CYS A 271 -12.50 -3.98 -6.87
N TRP A 272 -11.45 -3.39 -7.43
CA TRP A 272 -11.17 -1.96 -7.38
C TRP A 272 -12.28 -1.13 -8.05
N GLY A 273 -12.67 -1.49 -9.28
CA GLY A 273 -13.70 -0.77 -10.03
C GLY A 273 -15.05 -0.78 -9.33
N ARG A 274 -15.42 -1.93 -8.74
CA ARG A 274 -16.65 -2.06 -7.96
C ARG A 274 -16.64 -1.17 -6.72
N ILE A 275 -15.57 -1.21 -5.92
CA ILE A 275 -15.55 -0.47 -4.64
C ILE A 275 -15.39 1.03 -4.84
N LEU A 276 -14.73 1.49 -5.90
CA LEU A 276 -14.65 2.92 -6.23
C LEU A 276 -16.03 3.57 -6.38
N ASN A 277 -16.97 2.91 -7.05
CA ASN A 277 -18.36 3.37 -7.12
C ASN A 277 -19.10 3.11 -5.80
N GLN A 278 -19.08 1.86 -5.34
CA GLN A 278 -20.00 1.42 -4.30
C GLN A 278 -19.64 1.91 -2.90
N ASN A 279 -18.40 2.33 -2.64
CA ASN A 279 -18.05 2.98 -1.38
C ASN A 279 -18.86 4.28 -1.17
N TYR A 280 -19.10 5.05 -2.24
CA TYR A 280 -19.98 6.21 -2.17
C TYR A 280 -21.46 5.80 -2.14
N VAL A 281 -21.91 4.96 -3.09
CA VAL A 281 -23.33 4.57 -3.22
C VAL A 281 -23.88 3.94 -1.95
N ASN A 282 -23.13 3.02 -1.34
CA ASN A 282 -23.59 2.27 -0.16
C ASN A 282 -23.20 2.96 1.16
N GLY A 283 -22.02 3.59 1.19
CA GLY A 283 -21.35 4.04 2.41
C GLY A 283 -21.27 5.55 2.61
N ASN A 284 -21.64 6.36 1.60
CA ASN A 284 -21.37 7.80 1.55
C ASN A 284 -19.88 8.14 1.76
N MET A 285 -19.00 7.22 1.40
CA MET A 285 -17.56 7.45 1.46
C MET A 285 -17.11 8.25 0.24
N THR A 286 -16.41 9.35 0.49
CA THR A 286 -16.06 10.36 -0.53
C THR A 286 -14.62 10.27 -1.01
N SER A 287 -13.84 9.37 -0.42
CA SER A 287 -12.52 8.96 -0.90
C SER A 287 -12.31 7.46 -0.66
N THR A 288 -11.53 6.83 -1.52
CA THR A 288 -11.04 5.46 -1.38
C THR A 288 -9.54 5.43 -1.71
N ILE A 289 -8.74 4.84 -0.83
CA ILE A 289 -7.28 4.79 -0.94
C ILE A 289 -6.84 3.32 -0.99
N ALA A 290 -6.20 2.90 -2.08
CA ALA A 290 -5.74 1.52 -2.26
C ALA A 290 -4.43 1.24 -1.50
N TRP A 291 -4.36 0.17 -0.73
CA TRP A 291 -3.08 -0.43 -0.35
C TRP A 291 -2.74 -1.54 -1.36
N ASN A 292 -1.64 -1.47 -2.13
CA ASN A 292 -0.61 -0.43 -2.16
C ASN A 292 -0.48 0.26 -3.55
N LEU A 293 0.34 1.31 -3.62
CA LEU A 293 0.56 2.15 -4.79
C LEU A 293 1.13 1.35 -5.96
N VAL A 294 2.22 0.63 -5.70
CA VAL A 294 2.96 -0.15 -6.68
C VAL A 294 3.63 -1.30 -5.95
N ALA A 295 3.56 -2.50 -6.54
CA ALA A 295 4.25 -3.66 -6.00
C ALA A 295 5.74 -3.60 -6.38
N SER A 296 6.53 -2.94 -5.52
CA SER A 296 7.98 -2.80 -5.63
C SER A 296 8.67 -3.40 -4.41
N TYR A 297 8.34 -4.66 -4.15
CA TYR A 297 8.91 -5.52 -3.11
C TYR A 297 8.97 -6.95 -3.66
N TYR A 298 9.77 -7.83 -3.06
CA TYR A 298 9.86 -9.22 -3.52
C TYR A 298 8.50 -9.92 -3.45
N GLU A 299 8.08 -10.58 -4.52
CA GLU A 299 6.73 -11.14 -4.65
C GLU A 299 6.42 -12.22 -3.60
N GLU A 300 7.42 -12.94 -3.10
CA GLU A 300 7.24 -13.98 -2.08
C GLU A 300 7.12 -13.43 -0.65
N LEU A 301 7.23 -12.11 -0.46
CA LEU A 301 6.80 -11.44 0.76
C LEU A 301 5.26 -11.46 0.89
N PRO A 302 4.70 -11.16 2.07
CA PRO A 302 3.25 -11.09 2.23
C PRO A 302 2.56 -10.24 1.14
N TYR A 303 1.38 -10.67 0.70
CA TYR A 303 0.60 -9.89 -0.27
C TYR A 303 1.38 -9.49 -1.55
N GLY A 304 2.23 -10.38 -2.07
CA GLY A 304 2.92 -10.20 -3.35
C GLY A 304 2.00 -9.70 -4.46
N ARG A 305 2.45 -8.68 -5.19
CA ARG A 305 1.71 -8.05 -6.30
C ARG A 305 0.31 -7.50 -5.94
N CYS A 306 0.12 -6.99 -4.73
CA CYS A 306 -1.11 -6.30 -4.32
C CYS A 306 -1.06 -4.77 -4.52
N GLY A 307 -0.25 -4.28 -5.46
CA GLY A 307 -0.19 -2.86 -5.83
C GLY A 307 -1.01 -2.52 -7.09
N LEU A 308 -1.33 -1.25 -7.35
CA LEU A 308 -2.07 -0.88 -8.57
C LEU A 308 -1.36 -1.27 -9.87
N MET A 309 -0.03 -1.34 -9.83
CA MET A 309 0.84 -1.87 -10.88
C MET A 309 2.03 -2.64 -10.28
N THR A 310 2.86 -3.27 -11.11
CA THR A 310 4.00 -4.09 -10.66
C THR A 310 5.34 -3.52 -11.16
N ALA A 311 6.29 -3.31 -10.26
CA ALA A 311 7.65 -2.86 -10.57
C ALA A 311 8.66 -3.42 -9.55
N GLN A 312 8.88 -4.75 -9.62
CA GLN A 312 9.65 -5.51 -8.63
C GLN A 312 11.01 -6.02 -9.15
N GLU A 313 11.48 -5.51 -10.30
CA GLU A 313 12.71 -5.95 -10.98
C GLU A 313 13.60 -4.77 -11.43
N PRO A 314 14.14 -3.97 -10.50
CA PRO A 314 15.03 -2.86 -10.85
C PRO A 314 16.28 -3.32 -11.63
N TRP A 315 16.74 -4.56 -11.41
CA TRP A 315 17.89 -5.14 -12.12
C TRP A 315 17.64 -5.41 -13.61
N SER A 316 16.38 -5.60 -14.03
CA SER A 316 16.02 -5.82 -15.44
C SER A 316 15.42 -4.57 -16.08
N GLY A 317 14.81 -3.67 -15.27
CA GLY A 317 14.00 -2.56 -15.74
C GLY A 317 12.58 -2.97 -16.16
N HIS A 318 12.21 -4.25 -16.01
CA HIS A 318 10.87 -4.74 -16.31
C HIS A 318 9.84 -4.16 -15.34
N TYR A 319 8.70 -3.71 -15.86
CA TYR A 319 7.52 -3.37 -15.06
C TYR A 319 6.26 -3.76 -15.83
N ALA A 320 5.13 -3.85 -15.14
CA ALA A 320 3.84 -4.15 -15.74
C ALA A 320 2.80 -3.11 -15.34
N VAL A 321 2.19 -2.47 -16.35
CA VAL A 321 1.05 -1.56 -16.17
C VAL A 321 -0.22 -2.39 -16.11
N GLU A 322 -0.63 -2.74 -14.90
CA GLU A 322 -1.71 -3.67 -14.65
C GLU A 322 -3.10 -3.03 -14.80
N SER A 323 -4.13 -3.86 -14.94
CA SER A 323 -5.52 -3.43 -15.11
C SER A 323 -6.03 -2.42 -14.06
N PRO A 324 -5.65 -2.47 -12.76
CA PRO A 324 -6.07 -1.47 -11.76
C PRO A 324 -5.64 -0.02 -12.07
N VAL A 325 -4.56 0.20 -12.83
CA VAL A 325 -4.15 1.54 -13.31
C VAL A 325 -5.25 2.15 -14.18
N TRP A 326 -5.77 1.35 -15.10
CA TRP A 326 -6.79 1.77 -16.07
C TRP A 326 -8.17 1.88 -15.42
N VAL A 327 -8.48 1.01 -14.46
CA VAL A 327 -9.69 1.15 -13.62
C VAL A 327 -9.65 2.44 -12.82
N SER A 328 -8.49 2.82 -12.27
CA SER A 328 -8.34 4.12 -11.58
C SER A 328 -8.62 5.29 -12.52
N ALA A 329 -8.08 5.22 -13.75
CA ALA A 329 -8.20 6.28 -14.77
C ALA A 329 -9.66 6.62 -15.14
N HIS A 330 -10.58 5.64 -15.09
CA HIS A 330 -12.01 5.86 -15.32
C HIS A 330 -12.65 6.84 -14.33
N THR A 331 -12.06 7.02 -13.15
CA THR A 331 -12.49 8.02 -12.17
C THR A 331 -11.55 9.22 -12.19
N THR A 332 -10.25 9.00 -12.00
CA THR A 332 -9.28 10.05 -11.67
C THR A 332 -8.97 11.03 -12.80
N GLN A 333 -9.08 10.60 -14.07
CA GLN A 333 -8.89 11.52 -15.20
C GLN A 333 -10.09 12.44 -15.43
N PHE A 334 -11.25 12.13 -14.83
CA PHE A 334 -12.53 12.77 -15.15
C PHE A 334 -13.24 13.36 -13.92
N THR A 335 -12.56 13.36 -12.78
CA THR A 335 -12.98 14.02 -11.54
C THR A 335 -11.78 14.70 -10.90
N GLN A 336 -12.00 15.63 -9.98
CA GLN A 336 -10.96 16.19 -9.12
C GLN A 336 -11.51 16.39 -7.70
N PRO A 337 -10.68 16.35 -6.65
CA PRO A 337 -11.11 16.76 -5.30
C PRO A 337 -11.78 18.13 -5.34
N GLY A 338 -12.93 18.26 -4.67
CA GLY A 338 -13.77 19.47 -4.71
C GLY A 338 -14.96 19.39 -5.68
N TRP A 339 -14.99 18.41 -6.59
CA TRP A 339 -16.20 18.06 -7.34
C TRP A 339 -17.28 17.55 -6.40
N TYR A 340 -18.53 17.54 -6.84
CA TYR A 340 -19.65 17.02 -6.07
C TYR A 340 -20.30 15.85 -6.78
N TYR A 341 -20.60 14.79 -6.02
CA TYR A 341 -21.52 13.76 -6.50
C TYR A 341 -22.93 14.33 -6.65
N LEU A 342 -23.69 13.82 -7.61
CA LEU A 342 -25.14 14.05 -7.67
C LEU A 342 -25.86 13.26 -6.57
N GLN A 343 -27.10 13.65 -6.27
CA GLN A 343 -27.97 12.84 -5.39
C GLN A 343 -28.49 11.59 -6.11
N THR A 344 -28.55 11.64 -7.44
CA THR A 344 -29.05 10.58 -8.32
C THR A 344 -27.97 9.57 -8.70
N VAL A 345 -27.42 8.87 -7.70
CA VAL A 345 -26.50 7.73 -7.89
C VAL A 345 -27.14 6.45 -7.39
N GLY A 346 -26.72 5.28 -7.86
CA GLY A 346 -27.36 4.04 -7.41
C GLY A 346 -26.89 2.75 -8.04
N HIS A 347 -27.65 1.70 -7.76
CA HIS A 347 -27.46 0.37 -8.35
C HIS A 347 -28.25 0.24 -9.65
N LEU A 348 -27.73 -0.56 -10.58
CA LEU A 348 -28.41 -0.95 -11.80
C LEU A 348 -29.41 -2.08 -11.53
N ALA A 349 -30.42 -2.21 -12.40
CA ALA A 349 -31.56 -3.11 -12.17
C ALA A 349 -31.17 -4.59 -12.18
N LYS A 350 -30.18 -4.97 -13.00
CA LYS A 350 -29.67 -6.35 -13.10
C LYS A 350 -28.23 -6.50 -12.59
N GLY A 351 -27.84 -5.70 -11.61
CA GLY A 351 -26.51 -5.74 -10.98
C GLY A 351 -25.52 -4.76 -11.61
N GLY A 352 -24.56 -4.30 -10.80
CA GLY A 352 -23.69 -3.16 -11.11
C GLY A 352 -24.19 -1.85 -10.50
N SER A 353 -23.43 -0.77 -10.66
CA SER A 353 -23.74 0.53 -10.09
C SER A 353 -23.28 1.69 -10.99
N TYR A 354 -23.82 2.87 -10.74
CA TYR A 354 -23.41 4.10 -11.40
C TYR A 354 -23.27 5.25 -10.40
N VAL A 355 -22.30 6.12 -10.66
CA VAL A 355 -22.14 7.40 -9.97
C VAL A 355 -22.05 8.52 -11.01
N ALA A 356 -22.46 9.73 -10.62
CA ALA A 356 -22.35 10.92 -11.44
C ALA A 356 -21.82 12.08 -10.60
N LEU A 357 -20.93 12.88 -11.18
CA LEU A 357 -20.28 14.01 -10.53
C LEU A 357 -20.24 15.24 -11.44
N THR A 358 -20.23 16.42 -10.83
CA THR A 358 -20.08 17.71 -11.51
C THR A 358 -19.10 18.62 -10.77
N ASP A 359 -18.44 19.51 -11.50
CA ASP A 359 -17.61 20.60 -10.96
C ASP A 359 -18.40 21.88 -10.64
N GLY A 360 -19.69 21.93 -11.01
CA GLY A 360 -20.50 23.15 -10.90
C GLY A 360 -20.19 24.22 -11.96
N LEU A 361 -19.35 23.90 -12.94
CA LEU A 361 -19.01 24.76 -14.09
C LEU A 361 -19.62 24.24 -15.40
N GLY A 362 -20.56 23.28 -15.31
CA GLY A 362 -21.25 22.66 -16.43
C GLY A 362 -20.65 21.32 -16.88
N ASN A 363 -19.55 20.86 -16.27
CA ASN A 363 -19.04 19.53 -16.59
C ASN A 363 -19.82 18.44 -15.86
N LEU A 364 -19.98 17.31 -16.53
CA LEU A 364 -20.61 16.10 -16.00
C LEU A 364 -19.71 14.90 -16.30
N THR A 365 -19.53 14.04 -15.30
CA THR A 365 -18.87 12.73 -15.44
C THR A 365 -19.77 11.66 -14.84
N VAL A 366 -20.09 10.63 -15.61
CA VAL A 366 -20.88 9.45 -15.21
C VAL A 366 -20.00 8.21 -15.33
N ILE A 367 -19.91 7.43 -14.26
CA ILE A 367 -19.07 6.23 -14.19
C ILE A 367 -19.98 5.04 -13.87
N VAL A 368 -19.99 4.04 -14.74
CA VAL A 368 -20.87 2.85 -14.64
C VAL A 368 -20.01 1.60 -14.57
N GLU A 369 -20.28 0.73 -13.59
CA GLU A 369 -19.61 -0.55 -13.43
C GLU A 369 -20.61 -1.71 -13.36
N THR A 370 -20.27 -2.85 -13.95
CA THR A 370 -21.08 -4.09 -13.96
C THR A 370 -20.26 -5.29 -13.51
N MET A 371 -19.42 -5.10 -12.49
CA MET A 371 -18.48 -6.12 -12.05
C MET A 371 -19.22 -7.36 -11.53
N SER A 372 -18.95 -8.52 -12.12
CA SER A 372 -19.50 -9.79 -11.67
C SER A 372 -18.90 -10.16 -10.33
N ARG A 373 -19.63 -10.95 -9.53
CA ARG A 373 -19.07 -11.44 -8.26
C ARG A 373 -17.81 -12.27 -8.46
N ARG A 374 -17.75 -13.07 -9.53
CA ARG A 374 -16.64 -14.00 -9.76
C ARG A 374 -15.33 -13.24 -10.00
N HIS A 375 -15.39 -12.13 -10.72
CA HIS A 375 -14.23 -11.35 -11.14
C HIS A 375 -14.06 -10.04 -10.35
N SER A 376 -14.63 -9.92 -9.15
CA SER A 376 -14.48 -8.70 -8.32
C SER A 376 -14.34 -8.95 -6.81
N LYS A 377 -13.86 -10.14 -6.44
CA LYS A 377 -13.61 -10.47 -5.04
C LYS A 377 -12.36 -9.76 -4.56
N CYS A 378 -12.53 -8.86 -3.61
CA CYS A 378 -11.43 -8.34 -2.80
C CYS A 378 -11.02 -9.40 -1.76
N ILE A 379 -9.81 -9.29 -1.21
CA ILE A 379 -9.38 -10.17 -0.11
C ILE A 379 -10.18 -9.93 1.18
N ARG A 380 -10.70 -8.71 1.37
CA ARG A 380 -11.44 -8.27 2.57
C ARG A 380 -12.57 -7.32 2.18
N PRO A 381 -13.75 -7.41 2.81
CA PRO A 381 -14.28 -8.55 3.55
C PRO A 381 -14.81 -9.66 2.61
N PHE A 382 -15.42 -10.70 3.17
CA PHE A 382 -16.19 -11.66 2.37
C PHE A 382 -17.31 -10.95 1.58
N LEU A 383 -17.40 -11.24 0.28
CA LEU A 383 -18.41 -10.68 -0.62
C LEU A 383 -19.59 -11.67 -0.79
N PRO A 384 -20.81 -11.31 -0.31
CA PRO A 384 -22.01 -12.13 -0.48
C PRO A 384 -22.33 -12.44 -1.94
N LEU A 385 -23.20 -13.44 -2.17
CA LEU A 385 -23.68 -13.77 -3.51
C LEU A 385 -24.56 -12.62 -4.05
N TYR A 386 -24.27 -12.20 -5.28
CA TYR A 386 -25.10 -11.32 -6.09
C TYR A 386 -24.97 -11.74 -7.55
N ASN A 387 -25.97 -11.39 -8.36
CA ASN A 387 -26.01 -11.71 -9.79
C ASN A 387 -25.82 -10.44 -10.61
N VAL A 388 -25.11 -10.56 -11.72
CA VAL A 388 -25.04 -9.53 -12.77
C VAL A 388 -25.45 -10.21 -14.07
N SER A 389 -26.24 -9.53 -14.89
CA SER A 389 -26.62 -10.05 -16.21
C SER A 389 -26.83 -8.91 -17.19
N ALA A 390 -26.75 -9.24 -18.49
CA ALA A 390 -26.89 -8.25 -19.55
C ALA A 390 -28.19 -7.43 -19.42
N GLN A 391 -28.06 -6.12 -19.57
CA GLN A 391 -29.15 -5.17 -19.40
C GLN A 391 -28.96 -3.94 -20.30
N HIS A 392 -30.08 -3.29 -20.63
CA HIS A 392 -30.08 -1.97 -21.23
C HIS A 392 -30.31 -0.96 -20.12
N ALA A 393 -29.43 0.03 -19.99
CA ALA A 393 -29.56 1.11 -19.03
C ALA A 393 -29.81 2.42 -19.77
N THR A 394 -31.02 2.96 -19.62
CA THR A 394 -31.39 4.26 -20.21
C THR A 394 -31.16 5.36 -19.19
N PHE A 395 -30.35 6.36 -19.51
CA PHE A 395 -30.09 7.53 -18.68
C PHE A 395 -30.79 8.75 -19.26
N VAL A 396 -31.30 9.63 -18.39
CA VAL A 396 -31.99 10.86 -18.77
C VAL A 396 -31.36 12.03 -18.02
N LEU A 397 -30.72 12.93 -18.76
CA LEU A 397 -30.15 14.16 -18.23
C LEU A 397 -31.27 15.18 -17.99
N LYS A 398 -31.33 15.71 -16.77
CA LYS A 398 -32.26 16.76 -16.35
C LYS A 398 -31.50 17.92 -15.70
N GLY A 399 -32.25 18.92 -15.23
CA GLY A 399 -31.68 20.10 -14.61
C GLY A 399 -30.73 20.83 -15.55
N SER A 400 -29.59 21.26 -15.02
CA SER A 400 -28.56 21.96 -15.80
C SER A 400 -27.91 21.08 -16.87
N PHE A 401 -27.98 19.75 -16.75
CA PHE A 401 -27.37 18.80 -17.68
C PHE A 401 -28.21 18.52 -18.93
N SER A 402 -29.47 18.97 -18.96
CA SER A 402 -30.40 18.71 -20.08
C SER A 402 -29.93 19.33 -21.40
N GLU A 403 -29.05 20.34 -21.34
CA GLU A 403 -28.50 21.04 -22.50
C GLU A 403 -27.16 20.46 -23.00
N ILE A 404 -26.62 19.42 -22.36
CA ILE A 404 -25.34 18.81 -22.77
C ILE A 404 -25.50 18.17 -24.16
N PRO A 405 -24.76 18.64 -25.18
CA PRO A 405 -24.94 18.16 -26.55
C PRO A 405 -24.13 16.89 -26.87
N GLU A 406 -23.04 16.65 -26.14
CA GLU A 406 -22.06 15.62 -26.44
C GLU A 406 -21.45 15.04 -25.15
N LEU A 407 -21.21 13.73 -25.13
CA LEU A 407 -20.41 13.04 -24.11
C LEU A 407 -19.29 12.22 -24.77
N GLN A 408 -18.08 12.35 -24.24
CA GLN A 408 -16.94 11.49 -24.54
C GLN A 408 -17.10 10.14 -23.84
N LEU A 409 -16.81 9.04 -24.53
CA LEU A 409 -16.97 7.67 -24.00
C LEU A 409 -15.63 6.97 -23.82
N TRP A 410 -15.42 6.41 -22.63
CA TRP A 410 -14.29 5.55 -22.28
C TRP A 410 -14.77 4.20 -21.80
N TYR A 411 -14.14 3.12 -22.29
CA TYR A 411 -14.58 1.75 -22.07
C TYR A 411 -13.44 0.84 -21.62
N THR A 412 -13.75 -0.03 -20.65
CA THR A 412 -12.93 -1.16 -20.23
C THR A 412 -13.79 -2.42 -20.14
N LYS A 413 -13.25 -3.53 -20.65
CA LYS A 413 -13.72 -4.90 -20.47
C LYS A 413 -12.63 -5.70 -19.74
N LEU A 414 -12.95 -6.17 -18.54
CA LEU A 414 -12.09 -7.10 -17.81
C LEU A 414 -12.44 -8.55 -18.17
N GLY A 415 -11.46 -9.45 -18.10
CA GLY A 415 -11.65 -10.86 -18.43
C GLY A 415 -10.42 -11.47 -19.08
N GLU A 416 -10.61 -12.59 -19.79
CA GLU A 416 -9.53 -13.29 -20.46
C GLU A 416 -8.81 -12.39 -21.50
N PRO A 417 -7.52 -12.61 -21.77
CA PRO A 417 -6.74 -11.77 -22.69
C PRO A 417 -7.35 -11.55 -24.08
N SER A 418 -8.15 -12.49 -24.58
CA SER A 418 -8.83 -12.38 -25.88
C SER A 418 -10.00 -11.39 -25.91
N GLU A 419 -10.61 -11.12 -24.75
CA GLU A 419 -11.76 -10.22 -24.61
C GLU A 419 -11.38 -8.90 -23.92
N ARG A 420 -10.18 -8.85 -23.32
CA ARG A 420 -9.73 -7.73 -22.51
C ARG A 420 -9.50 -6.46 -23.34
N VAL A 421 -10.17 -5.39 -22.94
CA VAL A 421 -9.99 -4.03 -23.47
C VAL A 421 -9.80 -3.09 -22.30
N LEU A 422 -8.72 -2.30 -22.31
CA LEU A 422 -8.41 -1.40 -21.19
C LEU A 422 -8.42 0.05 -21.67
N PHE A 423 -9.23 0.89 -21.04
CA PHE A 423 -9.29 2.35 -21.21
C PHE A 423 -9.29 2.82 -22.67
N LYS A 424 -10.17 2.23 -23.48
CA LYS A 424 -10.33 2.57 -24.89
C LYS A 424 -11.35 3.70 -25.02
N GLN A 425 -10.97 4.79 -25.68
CA GLN A 425 -11.93 5.82 -26.09
C GLN A 425 -12.78 5.28 -27.25
N LEU A 426 -14.09 5.48 -27.17
CA LEU A 426 -15.06 5.15 -28.21
C LEU A 426 -15.58 6.44 -28.86
N ASP A 427 -16.41 6.28 -29.89
CA ASP A 427 -17.06 7.43 -30.54
C ASP A 427 -17.91 8.21 -29.54
N SER A 428 -17.87 9.53 -29.64
CA SER A 428 -18.70 10.42 -28.81
C SER A 428 -20.18 10.13 -29.00
N LEU A 429 -20.94 10.33 -27.93
CA LEU A 429 -22.39 10.22 -27.92
C LEU A 429 -23.00 11.62 -28.08
N TRP A 430 -23.77 11.81 -29.16
CA TRP A 430 -24.48 13.06 -29.46
C TRP A 430 -25.93 13.00 -28.96
N LEU A 431 -26.37 14.03 -28.23
CA LEU A 431 -27.68 14.09 -27.56
C LEU A 431 -28.65 15.12 -28.18
N LEU A 432 -28.28 15.72 -29.31
CA LEU A 432 -29.01 16.83 -29.96
C LEU A 432 -30.47 16.48 -30.29
N ASP A 433 -30.75 15.23 -30.67
CA ASP A 433 -32.08 14.78 -31.09
C ASP A 433 -32.78 13.90 -30.04
N SER A 434 -32.14 13.65 -28.89
CA SER A 434 -32.60 12.66 -27.90
C SER A 434 -33.17 13.28 -26.62
N ASN A 435 -33.31 14.61 -26.57
CA ASN A 435 -33.82 15.35 -25.41
C ASN A 435 -33.09 14.93 -24.11
N GLY A 436 -31.76 14.88 -24.15
CA GLY A 436 -30.91 14.49 -23.02
C GLY A 436 -30.98 13.02 -22.64
N THR A 437 -31.53 12.14 -23.49
CA THR A 437 -31.68 10.70 -23.19
C THR A 437 -30.70 9.85 -23.97
N PHE A 438 -30.14 8.82 -23.35
CA PHE A 438 -29.32 7.81 -24.03
C PHE A 438 -29.45 6.43 -23.39
N THR A 439 -29.09 5.38 -24.14
CA THR A 439 -29.14 4.00 -23.67
C THR A 439 -27.81 3.31 -23.92
N LEU A 440 -27.33 2.59 -22.89
CA LEU A 440 -26.15 1.71 -22.98
C LEU A 440 -26.60 0.26 -22.93
N GLU A 441 -26.06 -0.57 -23.81
CA GLU A 441 -26.07 -2.03 -23.65
C GLU A 441 -24.91 -2.41 -22.75
N LEU A 442 -25.22 -3.03 -21.61
CA LEU A 442 -24.23 -3.36 -20.58
C LEU A 442 -24.14 -4.87 -20.40
N HIS A 443 -22.91 -5.39 -20.44
CA HIS A 443 -22.58 -6.78 -20.13
C HIS A 443 -21.82 -6.88 -18.80
N GLU A 444 -21.52 -8.10 -18.35
CA GLU A 444 -20.73 -8.33 -17.14
C GLU A 444 -19.29 -7.83 -17.27
N ASP A 445 -18.68 -7.41 -16.17
CA ASP A 445 -17.26 -7.04 -16.07
C ASP A 445 -16.84 -5.87 -16.99
N GLU A 446 -17.75 -4.91 -17.17
CA GLU A 446 -17.51 -3.68 -17.94
C GLU A 446 -17.44 -2.45 -17.04
N LEU A 447 -16.64 -1.48 -17.48
CA LEU A 447 -16.51 -0.17 -16.87
C LEU A 447 -16.63 0.89 -17.96
N TRP A 448 -17.54 1.84 -17.76
CA TRP A 448 -17.84 2.91 -18.69
C TRP A 448 -17.65 4.26 -17.99
N THR A 449 -16.98 5.20 -18.65
CA THR A 449 -17.00 6.62 -18.24
C THR A 449 -17.55 7.45 -19.38
N LEU A 450 -18.59 8.22 -19.09
CA LEU A 450 -19.19 9.19 -19.98
C LEU A 450 -18.94 10.57 -19.40
N THR A 451 -18.33 11.48 -20.14
CA THR A 451 -17.93 12.78 -19.61
C THR A 451 -17.97 13.89 -20.64
N THR A 452 -18.19 15.12 -20.21
CA THR A 452 -18.01 16.31 -21.06
C THR A 452 -16.54 16.66 -21.27
N LEU A 453 -15.63 16.13 -20.44
CA LEU A 453 -14.20 16.43 -20.50
C LEU A 453 -13.53 15.75 -21.70
N SER A 454 -12.82 16.54 -22.51
CA SER A 454 -12.05 16.08 -23.67
C SER A 454 -10.57 15.79 -23.35
N THR A 455 -10.17 15.83 -22.08
CA THR A 455 -8.78 15.71 -21.64
C THR A 455 -8.29 14.27 -21.46
N GLY A 456 -9.21 13.29 -21.47
CA GLY A 456 -8.90 11.89 -21.23
C GLY A 456 -7.85 11.36 -22.19
N ARG A 457 -6.92 10.55 -21.67
CA ARG A 457 -5.86 9.94 -22.48
C ARG A 457 -5.38 8.64 -21.87
N LYS A 458 -5.30 7.60 -22.72
CA LYS A 458 -4.53 6.39 -22.40
C LYS A 458 -3.05 6.63 -22.64
N GLY A 459 -2.32 6.93 -21.56
CA GLY A 459 -0.88 7.09 -21.57
C GLY A 459 -0.16 5.86 -22.10
N ASN A 460 0.91 6.06 -22.88
CA ASN A 460 1.64 4.96 -23.48
C ASN A 460 3.12 5.30 -23.59
N TYR A 461 3.96 4.43 -23.04
CA TYR A 461 5.39 4.33 -23.29
C TYR A 461 5.70 3.05 -24.08
N PRO A 462 6.88 2.94 -24.71
CA PRO A 462 7.33 1.67 -25.30
C PRO A 462 7.31 0.54 -24.26
N PRO A 463 7.13 -0.73 -24.69
CA PRO A 463 7.23 -1.85 -23.77
C PRO A 463 8.58 -1.87 -23.03
N PRO A 464 8.60 -2.09 -21.71
CA PRO A 464 9.85 -2.21 -20.97
C PRO A 464 10.61 -3.49 -21.34
N PRO A 465 11.85 -3.65 -20.86
CA PRO A 465 12.58 -4.90 -20.95
C PRO A 465 11.77 -6.10 -20.48
N LYS A 466 12.10 -7.29 -21.00
CA LYS A 466 11.49 -8.54 -20.53
C LYS A 466 11.93 -8.82 -19.10
N SER A 467 11.03 -9.42 -18.31
CA SER A 467 11.34 -9.92 -16.97
C SER A 467 12.59 -10.81 -17.00
N GLN A 468 13.44 -10.64 -15.98
CA GLN A 468 14.63 -11.46 -15.74
C GLN A 468 14.74 -11.77 -14.24
N PRO A 469 15.19 -12.98 -13.87
CA PRO A 469 15.47 -13.30 -12.47
C PRO A 469 16.58 -12.40 -11.93
N PHE A 470 16.70 -12.35 -10.60
CA PHE A 470 17.79 -11.63 -9.95
C PHE A 470 19.15 -12.16 -10.44
N PRO A 471 20.18 -11.30 -10.62
CA PRO A 471 21.50 -11.74 -11.07
C PRO A 471 22.07 -12.94 -10.30
N HIS A 472 22.48 -13.98 -11.02
CA HIS A 472 23.11 -15.18 -10.42
C HIS A 472 24.41 -14.88 -9.66
N VAL A 473 25.08 -13.79 -10.03
CA VAL A 473 26.24 -13.24 -9.33
C VAL A 473 25.93 -11.78 -9.01
N TYR A 474 25.98 -11.43 -7.73
CA TYR A 474 25.74 -10.07 -7.26
C TYR A 474 26.80 -9.67 -6.25
N LYS A 475 27.26 -8.42 -6.35
CA LYS A 475 28.25 -7.82 -5.45
C LYS A 475 27.84 -6.41 -5.09
N ASP A 476 28.09 -6.03 -3.85
CA ASP A 476 28.02 -4.64 -3.42
C ASP A 476 29.11 -4.38 -2.37
N THR A 477 29.98 -3.42 -2.67
CA THR A 477 31.08 -3.00 -1.76
C THR A 477 30.69 -1.77 -0.94
N PHE A 478 29.45 -1.27 -1.11
CA PHE A 478 28.90 -0.10 -0.42
C PHE A 478 29.68 1.23 -0.54
N ASN A 479 30.72 1.26 -1.37
CA ASN A 479 31.61 2.39 -1.65
C ASN A 479 30.90 3.54 -2.39
N VAL A 480 30.00 4.22 -1.68
CA VAL A 480 29.22 5.36 -2.17
C VAL A 480 29.38 6.51 -1.17
N ASP A 481 30.08 7.58 -1.57
CA ASP A 481 30.38 8.73 -0.70
C ASP A 481 29.12 9.56 -0.37
N TYR A 482 28.31 9.82 -1.39
CA TYR A 482 27.05 10.57 -1.26
C TYR A 482 25.90 9.77 -1.88
N PRO A 483 25.36 8.76 -1.18
CA PRO A 483 24.28 7.96 -1.71
C PRO A 483 23.00 8.79 -1.81
N PHE A 484 22.24 8.59 -2.89
CA PHE A 484 20.99 9.33 -3.12
C PHE A 484 19.86 8.87 -2.19
N PHE A 485 19.92 7.61 -1.74
CA PHE A 485 19.03 7.01 -0.74
C PHE A 485 19.86 6.50 0.44
N SER A 486 19.27 6.43 1.63
CA SER A 486 20.00 6.06 2.85
C SER A 486 20.47 4.61 2.93
N GLU A 487 19.94 3.71 2.10
CA GLU A 487 20.20 2.27 2.12
C GLU A 487 20.67 1.77 0.73
N ALA A 488 21.53 0.75 0.73
CA ALA A 488 22.01 0.09 -0.48
C ALA A 488 20.88 -0.57 -1.30
N PRO A 489 20.97 -0.64 -2.64
CA PRO A 489 19.90 -1.20 -3.46
C PRO A 489 19.63 -2.68 -3.16
N ASN A 490 18.38 -3.11 -3.36
CA ASN A 490 17.90 -4.50 -3.28
C ASN A 490 17.92 -5.18 -1.90
N PHE A 491 18.67 -4.66 -0.93
CA PHE A 491 18.49 -5.06 0.47
C PHE A 491 17.08 -4.67 0.91
N ALA A 492 16.37 -5.57 1.57
CA ALA A 492 15.02 -5.31 2.06
C ALA A 492 14.99 -5.68 3.53
N ASP A 493 15.07 -4.67 4.38
CA ASP A 493 15.09 -4.82 5.83
C ASP A 493 13.77 -5.42 6.33
N GLN A 494 13.83 -6.52 7.06
CA GLN A 494 12.65 -7.23 7.57
C GLN A 494 12.51 -7.09 9.10
N THR A 495 13.59 -6.72 9.78
CA THR A 495 13.64 -6.29 11.19
C THR A 495 14.92 -5.48 11.39
N GLY A 496 14.84 -4.36 12.12
CA GLY A 496 15.94 -3.40 12.20
C GLY A 496 16.02 -2.51 10.96
N VAL A 497 17.03 -1.65 10.90
CA VAL A 497 17.26 -0.72 9.79
C VAL A 497 18.75 -0.72 9.46
N PHE A 498 19.07 -0.85 8.18
CA PHE A 498 20.42 -0.92 7.64
C PHE A 498 20.65 0.32 6.76
N GLU A 499 21.72 1.07 7.03
CA GLU A 499 22.02 2.32 6.33
C GLU A 499 23.44 2.32 5.78
N TYR A 500 23.67 3.02 4.67
CA TYR A 500 25.01 3.39 4.25
C TYR A 500 25.70 4.13 5.40
N TYR A 501 26.96 3.79 5.68
CA TYR A 501 27.73 4.35 6.76
C TYR A 501 29.13 4.68 6.29
N MET A 502 29.55 5.94 6.50
CA MET A 502 30.92 6.35 6.32
C MET A 502 31.62 6.40 7.68
N ASN A 503 32.68 5.61 7.85
CA ASN A 503 33.57 5.72 8.99
C ASN A 503 34.75 6.63 8.65
N PRO A 504 34.80 7.90 9.11
CA PRO A 504 35.89 8.82 8.77
C PRO A 504 37.23 8.44 9.43
N GLU A 505 37.20 7.61 10.47
CA GLU A 505 38.42 7.14 11.17
C GLU A 505 39.12 6.00 10.43
N ASP A 506 38.38 5.25 9.61
CA ASP A 506 38.95 4.21 8.75
C ASP A 506 39.37 4.82 7.42
N ARG A 507 40.70 4.93 7.22
CA ARG A 507 41.30 5.36 5.94
C ARG A 507 41.61 4.19 5.00
N GLY A 508 41.27 2.97 5.41
CA GLY A 508 41.53 1.73 4.71
C GLY A 508 40.33 1.24 3.90
N GLU A 509 40.18 -0.08 3.87
CA GLU A 509 39.22 -0.79 3.00
C GLU A 509 37.75 -0.57 3.42
N HIS A 510 37.49 -0.38 4.71
CA HIS A 510 36.13 -0.31 5.29
C HIS A 510 35.68 1.12 5.61
N ARG A 511 36.09 2.09 4.78
CA ARG A 511 35.67 3.48 4.94
C ARG A 511 34.16 3.66 4.70
N PHE A 512 33.58 2.89 3.78
CA PHE A 512 32.17 2.90 3.45
C PHE A 512 31.60 1.50 3.66
N THR A 513 30.55 1.40 4.47
CA THR A 513 29.96 0.12 4.87
C THR A 513 28.44 0.22 4.89
N LEU A 514 27.76 -0.91 5.11
CA LEU A 514 26.36 -0.95 5.46
C LEU A 514 26.23 -1.25 6.96
N ARG A 515 25.47 -0.47 7.72
CA ARG A 515 25.41 -0.56 9.19
C ARG A 515 23.98 -0.75 9.68
N GLN A 516 23.77 -1.72 10.58
CA GLN A 516 22.52 -1.86 11.31
C GLN A 516 22.47 -0.77 12.41
N VAL A 517 21.50 0.14 12.37
CA VAL A 517 21.50 1.36 13.21
C VAL A 517 20.53 1.31 14.40
N VAL A 518 19.59 0.39 14.44
CA VAL A 518 18.61 0.31 15.53
C VAL A 518 19.23 -0.37 16.76
N ASN A 519 19.28 0.35 17.89
CA ASN A 519 19.93 -0.10 19.12
C ASN A 519 18.96 -0.55 20.23
N GLN A 520 17.65 -0.48 19.96
CA GLN A 520 16.61 -1.02 20.83
C GLN A 520 15.37 -1.38 20.00
N ARG A 521 14.59 -2.36 20.46
CA ARG A 521 13.37 -2.77 19.76
C ARG A 521 12.40 -1.58 19.63
N PRO A 522 11.82 -1.34 18.44
CA PRO A 522 10.79 -0.32 18.24
C PRO A 522 9.52 -0.58 19.05
N ILE A 523 8.63 0.42 19.09
CA ILE A 523 7.22 0.18 19.38
C ILE A 523 6.62 -0.49 18.14
N THR A 524 6.50 -1.81 18.20
CA THR A 524 6.26 -2.64 17.03
C THR A 524 4.82 -2.63 16.57
N TRP A 525 4.60 -2.52 15.25
CA TRP A 525 3.30 -2.81 14.64
C TRP A 525 3.15 -4.32 14.43
N ALA A 526 4.06 -4.94 13.67
CA ALA A 526 4.08 -6.38 13.48
C ALA A 526 4.78 -7.12 14.64
N ALA A 527 4.95 -8.43 14.45
CA ALA A 527 5.76 -9.26 15.35
C ALA A 527 7.21 -9.34 14.83
N ASP A 528 7.96 -8.24 14.93
CA ASP A 528 9.37 -8.18 14.51
C ASP A 528 10.20 -9.34 15.09
N ALA A 529 11.23 -9.76 14.37
CA ALA A 529 12.17 -10.75 14.89
C ALA A 529 12.92 -10.19 16.12
N SER A 530 13.54 -11.08 16.90
CA SER A 530 14.46 -10.64 17.98
C SER A 530 15.81 -10.20 17.43
N SER A 531 16.12 -10.64 16.21
CA SER A 531 17.39 -10.45 15.50
C SER A 531 17.10 -9.64 14.24
N PRO A 532 17.68 -8.44 14.08
CA PRO A 532 17.63 -7.70 12.83
C PRO A 532 18.15 -8.50 11.64
N ILE A 533 17.49 -8.35 10.49
CA ILE A 533 17.77 -9.09 9.27
C ILE A 533 17.36 -8.26 8.04
N SER A 534 18.22 -8.24 7.04
CA SER A 534 17.93 -7.72 5.70
C SER A 534 18.10 -8.83 4.67
N ILE A 535 17.09 -9.03 3.82
CA ILE A 535 17.07 -10.07 2.77
C ILE A 535 17.40 -9.47 1.40
N ILE A 536 17.94 -10.28 0.49
CA ILE A 536 18.27 -9.87 -0.88
C ILE A 536 18.28 -11.06 -1.84
N GLY A 537 17.92 -10.80 -3.10
CA GLY A 537 18.13 -11.72 -4.22
C GLY A 537 16.85 -12.38 -4.71
N ASP A 538 16.97 -13.61 -5.23
CA ASP A 538 15.84 -14.41 -5.71
C ASP A 538 15.41 -15.44 -4.66
N HIS A 539 14.11 -15.53 -4.39
CA HIS A 539 13.57 -16.53 -3.46
C HIS A 539 13.76 -17.97 -3.99
N HIS A 540 13.90 -18.15 -5.29
CA HIS A 540 14.06 -19.47 -5.91
C HIS A 540 15.46 -20.07 -5.77
N TRP A 541 16.44 -19.32 -5.25
CA TRP A 541 17.80 -19.80 -5.10
C TRP A 541 17.89 -20.98 -4.13
N THR A 542 18.52 -22.06 -4.59
CA THR A 542 18.70 -23.31 -3.83
C THR A 542 20.16 -23.52 -3.46
N ASN A 543 21.09 -23.45 -4.40
CA ASN A 543 22.51 -23.64 -4.16
C ASN A 543 23.23 -22.31 -4.31
N LEU A 544 23.82 -21.82 -3.23
CA LEU A 544 24.41 -20.48 -3.18
C LEU A 544 25.64 -20.44 -2.29
N THR A 545 26.55 -19.55 -2.65
CA THR A 545 27.70 -19.15 -1.84
C THR A 545 27.58 -17.66 -1.54
N ILE A 546 27.54 -17.32 -0.27
CA ILE A 546 27.46 -15.94 0.23
C ILE A 546 28.77 -15.61 0.93
N SER A 547 29.32 -14.43 0.69
CA SER A 547 30.45 -13.88 1.42
C SER A 547 30.15 -12.45 1.84
N CYS A 548 30.54 -12.07 3.04
CA CYS A 548 30.41 -10.70 3.54
C CYS A 548 31.47 -10.47 4.62
N ASP A 549 32.09 -9.30 4.59
CA ASP A 549 32.89 -8.81 5.70
C ASP A 549 31.96 -8.28 6.78
N VAL A 550 32.25 -8.60 8.03
CA VAL A 550 31.40 -8.26 9.17
C VAL A 550 32.21 -7.67 10.32
N TYR A 551 31.61 -6.72 11.02
CA TYR A 551 32.20 -6.02 12.14
C TYR A 551 31.20 -5.90 13.29
N ILE A 552 31.53 -6.54 14.42
CA ILE A 552 30.67 -6.53 15.61
C ILE A 552 31.10 -5.39 16.54
N GLU A 553 30.22 -4.43 16.82
CA GLU A 553 30.58 -3.27 17.66
C GLU A 553 30.46 -3.55 19.16
N THR A 554 29.49 -4.40 19.54
CA THR A 554 29.17 -4.69 20.94
C THR A 554 30.16 -5.69 21.57
N PRO A 555 30.94 -5.32 22.59
CA PRO A 555 31.81 -6.25 23.30
C PRO A 555 31.02 -7.33 24.07
N GLU A 556 31.64 -8.50 24.23
CA GLU A 556 31.19 -9.66 25.02
C GLU A 556 29.88 -10.33 24.59
N LYS A 557 28.84 -9.58 24.25
CA LYS A 557 27.49 -10.08 23.94
C LYS A 557 27.12 -9.98 22.47
N GLY A 558 27.92 -9.29 21.66
CA GLY A 558 27.57 -9.02 20.27
C GLY A 558 27.61 -10.24 19.38
N GLY A 559 26.89 -10.17 18.27
CA GLY A 559 26.88 -11.21 17.26
C GLY A 559 26.26 -10.76 15.95
N VAL A 560 26.70 -11.40 14.88
CA VAL A 560 26.28 -11.15 13.48
C VAL A 560 26.13 -12.47 12.75
N PHE A 561 25.40 -12.44 11.64
CA PHE A 561 25.26 -13.60 10.76
C PHE A 561 25.18 -13.21 9.28
N ILE A 562 25.54 -14.19 8.44
CA ILE A 562 25.08 -14.28 7.05
C ILE A 562 24.18 -15.51 6.92
N ALA A 563 23.19 -15.46 6.03
CA ALA A 563 22.26 -16.56 5.85
C ALA A 563 21.86 -16.76 4.39
N GLY A 564 21.53 -18.00 4.05
CA GLY A 564 20.98 -18.37 2.74
C GLY A 564 19.74 -19.24 2.87
N ARG A 565 18.96 -19.31 1.79
CA ARG A 565 17.65 -19.97 1.76
C ARG A 565 16.66 -19.39 2.78
N VAL A 566 16.70 -18.09 3.05
CA VAL A 566 15.72 -17.46 3.95
C VAL A 566 14.35 -17.47 3.28
N ASN A 567 13.40 -18.23 3.83
CA ASN A 567 12.16 -18.55 3.12
C ASN A 567 10.96 -17.65 3.43
N LYS A 568 11.04 -16.82 4.48
CA LYS A 568 9.96 -15.94 4.93
C LYS A 568 10.54 -14.58 5.34
N GLY A 569 9.75 -13.54 5.08
CA GLY A 569 9.97 -12.17 5.54
C GLY A 569 8.65 -11.53 5.94
N GLY A 570 8.63 -10.21 5.98
CA GLY A 570 7.47 -9.39 6.27
C GLY A 570 6.86 -9.69 7.64
N LEU A 571 5.53 -9.72 7.69
CA LEU A 571 4.74 -10.18 8.84
C LEU A 571 5.18 -11.53 9.43
N LEU A 572 5.84 -12.38 8.65
CA LEU A 572 6.26 -13.73 9.03
C LEU A 572 7.76 -13.85 9.31
N VAL A 573 8.50 -12.73 9.36
CA VAL A 573 9.96 -12.73 9.57
C VAL A 573 10.40 -13.51 10.81
N ARG A 574 9.61 -13.48 11.89
CA ARG A 574 9.94 -14.15 13.17
C ARG A 574 10.06 -15.67 13.04
N ILE A 575 9.38 -16.26 12.07
CA ILE A 575 9.40 -17.71 11.80
C ILE A 575 10.24 -18.06 10.57
N ALA A 576 11.09 -17.12 10.11
CA ALA A 576 11.98 -17.36 8.98
C ALA A 576 12.91 -18.54 9.25
N GLN A 577 12.95 -19.46 8.29
CA GLN A 577 13.83 -20.60 8.27
C GLN A 577 14.84 -20.45 7.13
N GLY A 578 15.98 -21.12 7.24
CA GLY A 578 17.13 -20.94 6.37
C GLY A 578 18.35 -21.66 6.93
N VAL A 579 19.52 -21.31 6.42
CA VAL A 579 20.80 -21.69 7.02
C VAL A 579 21.49 -20.42 7.46
N PHE A 580 21.56 -20.20 8.77
CA PHE A 580 22.11 -18.98 9.36
C PHE A 580 23.47 -19.29 9.99
N PHE A 581 24.53 -18.63 9.53
CA PHE A 581 25.88 -18.77 10.07
C PHE A 581 26.20 -17.58 10.97
N TRP A 582 26.17 -17.81 12.28
CA TRP A 582 26.41 -16.84 13.33
C TRP A 582 27.83 -16.90 13.87
N ILE A 583 28.42 -15.73 14.16
CA ILE A 583 29.59 -15.59 15.02
C ILE A 583 29.30 -14.61 16.16
N PHE A 584 29.94 -14.83 17.30
CA PHE A 584 29.70 -14.07 18.53
C PHE A 584 31.01 -13.65 19.19
N THR A 585 30.98 -12.50 19.87
CA THR A 585 32.15 -11.96 20.57
C THR A 585 32.51 -12.69 21.86
N ASN A 586 31.69 -13.66 22.29
CA ASN A 586 31.98 -14.56 23.41
C ASN A 586 32.77 -15.81 22.98
N GLY A 587 33.27 -15.84 21.75
CA GLY A 587 34.09 -16.93 21.24
C GLY A 587 33.32 -18.14 20.72
N LEU A 588 32.03 -17.97 20.39
CA LEU A 588 31.18 -19.03 19.83
C LEU A 588 30.83 -18.76 18.36
N TYR A 589 30.64 -19.83 17.61
CA TYR A 589 29.87 -19.81 16.36
C TYR A 589 28.65 -20.73 16.48
N ARG A 590 27.61 -20.43 15.72
CA ARG A 590 26.43 -21.31 15.56
C ARG A 590 26.00 -21.37 14.11
N VAL A 591 25.44 -22.51 13.72
CA VAL A 591 24.70 -22.67 12.47
C VAL A 591 23.29 -23.11 12.81
N THR A 592 22.29 -22.32 12.44
CA THR A 592 20.89 -22.57 12.80
C THR A 592 20.01 -22.77 11.57
N GLY A 593 18.90 -23.49 11.76
CA GLY A 593 17.87 -23.74 10.75
C GLY A 593 16.77 -22.66 10.70
N ASP A 594 16.78 -21.75 11.67
CA ASP A 594 15.79 -20.70 11.87
C ASP A 594 16.44 -19.44 12.45
N LEU A 595 15.81 -18.29 12.17
CA LEU A 595 16.28 -16.98 12.62
C LEU A 595 16.25 -16.84 14.14
N ALA A 596 15.28 -17.49 14.81
CA ALA A 596 15.18 -17.45 16.27
C ALA A 596 16.29 -18.26 16.96
N GLY A 597 16.98 -19.13 16.21
CA GLY A 597 18.10 -19.93 16.68
C GLY A 597 17.72 -21.14 17.54
N TRP A 598 16.50 -21.69 17.35
CA TRP A 598 15.98 -22.80 18.13
C TRP A 598 16.44 -24.15 17.58
N ILE A 599 16.61 -24.23 16.26
CA ILE A 599 17.09 -25.41 15.53
C ILE A 599 18.57 -25.21 15.27
N VAL A 600 19.42 -25.92 16.00
CA VAL A 600 20.89 -25.84 15.84
C VAL A 600 21.37 -26.99 14.95
N TYR A 601 21.96 -26.66 13.80
CA TYR A 601 22.64 -27.63 12.93
C TYR A 601 24.08 -27.90 13.37
N SER A 602 24.79 -26.87 13.84
CA SER A 602 26.16 -26.99 14.34
C SER A 602 26.47 -25.85 15.31
N SER A 603 27.42 -26.06 16.21
CA SER A 603 27.98 -25.03 17.06
C SER A 603 29.39 -25.41 17.49
N GLY A 604 30.17 -24.42 17.88
CA GLY A 604 31.53 -24.64 18.36
C GLY A 604 32.20 -23.34 18.79
N TYR A 605 33.51 -23.43 19.03
CA TYR A 605 34.32 -22.31 19.48
C TYR A 605 35.12 -21.68 18.33
N VAL A 606 35.27 -20.36 18.36
CA VAL A 606 36.08 -19.61 17.42
C VAL A 606 36.55 -18.31 18.07
N GLU A 607 37.78 -17.87 17.83
CA GLU A 607 38.26 -16.61 18.39
C GLU A 607 37.72 -15.44 17.57
N VAL A 608 36.66 -14.80 18.06
CA VAL A 608 36.03 -13.60 17.50
C VAL A 608 35.93 -12.55 18.59
N LYS A 609 36.44 -11.34 18.31
CA LYS A 609 36.44 -10.18 19.21
C LYS A 609 35.56 -9.10 18.61
N ALA A 610 35.02 -8.23 19.46
CA ALA A 610 34.39 -7.01 18.99
C ALA A 610 35.44 -6.08 18.38
N LYS A 611 34.98 -5.18 17.52
CA LYS A 611 35.78 -4.15 16.87
C LYS A 611 36.92 -4.69 16.01
N GLN A 612 36.66 -5.83 15.35
CA GLN A 612 37.56 -6.43 14.37
C GLN A 612 36.73 -6.89 13.17
N TRP A 613 37.31 -6.75 11.98
CA TRP A 613 36.72 -7.22 10.73
C TRP A 613 37.00 -8.71 10.51
N TYR A 614 35.98 -9.42 10.05
CA TYR A 614 36.06 -10.82 9.66
C TYR A 614 35.32 -11.06 8.35
N THR A 615 35.87 -11.89 7.47
CA THR A 615 35.16 -12.35 6.27
C THR A 615 34.44 -13.65 6.58
N LEU A 616 33.11 -13.64 6.53
CA LEU A 616 32.30 -14.85 6.59
C LEU A 616 32.01 -15.36 5.19
N THR A 617 32.12 -16.67 4.99
CA THR A 617 31.63 -17.32 3.77
C THR A 617 30.72 -18.50 4.13
N LEU A 618 29.53 -18.55 3.54
CA LEU A 618 28.55 -19.62 3.69
C LEU A 618 28.28 -20.24 2.32
N THR A 619 28.53 -21.53 2.17
CA THR A 619 28.22 -22.29 0.95
C THR A 619 27.16 -23.33 1.26
N ILE A 620 26.07 -23.34 0.50
CA ILE A 620 24.97 -24.30 0.61
C ILE A 620 24.83 -25.02 -0.72
N LYS A 621 24.97 -26.35 -0.75
CA LYS A 621 24.84 -27.18 -1.95
C LYS A 621 24.06 -28.45 -1.63
N GLY A 622 22.91 -28.62 -2.28
CA GLY A 622 21.99 -29.73 -2.01
C GLY A 622 21.54 -29.71 -0.54
N ASN A 623 21.86 -30.78 0.19
CA ASN A 623 21.53 -30.94 1.62
C ASN A 623 22.73 -30.71 2.54
N LEU A 624 23.83 -30.13 2.03
CA LEU A 624 25.05 -29.88 2.77
C LEU A 624 25.37 -28.39 2.80
N ALA A 625 25.88 -27.92 3.93
CA ALA A 625 26.40 -26.57 4.08
C ALA A 625 27.84 -26.60 4.62
N SER A 626 28.62 -25.58 4.28
CA SER A 626 29.97 -25.33 4.81
C SER A 626 30.18 -23.85 5.10
N GLY A 627 31.02 -23.53 6.09
CA GLY A 627 31.33 -22.16 6.49
C GLY A 627 32.82 -21.91 6.64
N LYS A 628 33.25 -20.72 6.23
CA LYS A 628 34.62 -20.22 6.39
C LYS A 628 34.65 -18.93 7.18
N LEU A 629 35.72 -18.73 7.94
CA LEU A 629 36.07 -17.49 8.61
C LEU A 629 37.47 -17.06 8.12
N ASN A 630 37.59 -15.88 7.54
CA ASN A 630 38.82 -15.34 6.95
C ASN A 630 39.47 -16.33 5.96
N GLY A 631 38.64 -16.92 5.10
CA GLY A 631 39.05 -17.92 4.09
C GLY A 631 39.38 -19.32 4.64
N LYS A 632 39.51 -19.50 5.95
CA LYS A 632 39.77 -20.80 6.58
C LYS A 632 38.46 -21.53 6.90
N VAL A 633 38.41 -22.83 6.63
CA VAL A 633 37.23 -23.66 6.94
C VAL A 633 37.02 -23.72 8.45
N LEU A 634 35.84 -23.31 8.90
CA LEU A 634 35.43 -23.40 10.31
C LEU A 634 34.59 -24.65 10.56
N TRP A 635 33.69 -24.97 9.62
CA TRP A 635 32.85 -26.17 9.64
C TRP A 635 32.51 -26.58 8.20
N HIS A 636 32.29 -27.87 7.96
CA HIS A 636 32.16 -28.42 6.61
C HIS A 636 31.15 -29.57 6.57
N ASN A 637 30.42 -29.67 5.44
CA ASN A 637 29.47 -30.74 5.13
C ASN A 637 28.46 -31.06 6.26
N ILE A 638 27.92 -30.04 6.92
CA ILE A 638 26.82 -30.26 7.86
C ILE A 638 25.51 -30.45 7.09
N HIS A 639 24.64 -31.33 7.57
CA HIS A 639 23.36 -31.59 6.94
C HIS A 639 22.33 -30.49 7.22
N VAL A 640 21.78 -29.90 6.16
CA VAL A 640 20.71 -28.89 6.21
C VAL A 640 19.51 -29.39 5.41
N LYS A 641 18.36 -29.58 6.06
CA LYS A 641 17.21 -30.29 5.45
C LYS A 641 16.10 -29.36 4.95
N PHE A 642 15.93 -28.19 5.54
CA PHE A 642 14.84 -27.27 5.22
C PHE A 642 15.23 -25.83 5.60
N PRO A 643 14.77 -24.81 4.86
CA PRO A 643 14.05 -24.85 3.58
C PRO A 643 14.96 -25.19 2.40
N ARG A 644 14.37 -25.50 1.24
CA ARG A 644 15.10 -25.87 0.02
C ARG A 644 15.60 -24.67 -0.79
N ASN A 645 14.89 -23.55 -0.68
CA ASN A 645 15.16 -22.32 -1.40
C ASN A 645 14.84 -21.10 -0.52
N GLY A 646 15.32 -19.94 -0.94
CA GLY A 646 15.03 -18.65 -0.33
C GLY A 646 16.16 -17.65 -0.58
N TRP A 647 15.97 -16.44 -0.08
CA TRP A 647 16.91 -15.33 -0.26
C TRP A 647 18.25 -15.54 0.44
N ALA A 648 19.24 -14.72 0.08
CA ALA A 648 20.39 -14.44 0.92
C ALA A 648 20.01 -13.37 1.96
N ALA A 649 20.76 -13.29 3.06
CA ALA A 649 20.53 -12.30 4.10
C ALA A 649 21.78 -12.00 4.94
N ILE A 650 21.75 -10.85 5.58
CA ILE A 650 22.71 -10.41 6.61
C ILE A 650 21.93 -9.97 7.86
N GLY A 651 22.56 -9.99 9.03
CA GLY A 651 21.90 -9.47 10.22
C GLY A 651 22.69 -9.57 11.51
N THR A 652 22.06 -9.13 12.60
CA THR A 652 22.66 -9.02 13.93
C THR A 652 21.92 -9.88 14.94
N ARG A 653 22.58 -10.23 16.05
CA ARG A 653 22.00 -11.06 17.13
C ARG A 653 20.81 -10.38 17.81
N SER A 654 20.90 -9.08 18.00
CA SER A 654 19.89 -8.26 18.67
C SER A 654 19.84 -6.88 18.03
N PHE A 655 18.99 -5.98 18.54
CA PHE A 655 19.01 -4.57 18.14
C PHE A 655 20.30 -3.92 18.65
N GLU A 656 21.37 -4.06 17.86
CA GLU A 656 22.73 -3.64 18.19
C GLU A 656 23.48 -3.22 16.94
N PHE A 657 24.47 -2.35 17.12
CA PHE A 657 25.28 -1.86 16.01
C PHE A 657 26.21 -2.95 15.47
N ALA A 658 26.24 -3.08 14.14
CA ALA A 658 27.20 -3.88 13.41
C ALA A 658 27.33 -3.33 11.98
N GLN A 659 28.50 -3.53 11.38
CA GLN A 659 28.77 -3.13 10.00
C GLN A 659 29.03 -4.36 9.13
N PHE A 660 28.69 -4.20 7.85
CA PHE A 660 28.80 -5.19 6.79
C PHE A 660 29.50 -4.54 5.60
N ASP A 661 30.37 -5.29 4.93
CA ASP A 661 31.10 -4.80 3.77
C ASP A 661 31.38 -5.91 2.74
N ASN A 662 31.71 -5.53 1.50
CA ASN A 662 32.09 -6.43 0.42
C ASN A 662 31.13 -7.63 0.24
N PHE A 663 29.83 -7.36 0.25
CA PHE A 663 28.81 -8.40 0.09
C PHE A 663 28.93 -9.04 -1.30
N HIS A 664 28.88 -10.37 -1.33
CA HIS A 664 28.87 -11.17 -2.55
C HIS A 664 27.94 -12.36 -2.40
N VAL A 665 27.14 -12.63 -3.43
CA VAL A 665 26.40 -13.88 -3.57
C VAL A 665 26.57 -14.43 -4.98
N GLU A 666 26.81 -15.74 -5.06
CA GLU A 666 26.90 -16.51 -6.30
C GLU A 666 26.04 -17.76 -6.20
N VAL A 667 25.24 -18.02 -7.23
CA VAL A 667 24.33 -19.15 -7.33
C VAL A 667 24.87 -20.16 -8.33
N THR A 668 24.99 -21.42 -7.91
CA THR A 668 25.46 -22.51 -8.78
C THR A 668 24.30 -23.42 -9.13
N HIS A 669 24.14 -23.80 -10.39
CA HIS A 669 23.12 -24.77 -10.80
C HIS A 669 23.37 -26.18 -10.24
#